data_AF-A0A367K6F9-F1
#
_entry.id   AF-A0A367K6F9-F1
#
_cell.length_a   1.000
_cell.length_b   1.000
_cell.length_c   1.000
_cell.angle_alpha   90.00
_cell.angle_beta   90.00
_cell.angle_gamma   90.00
#
_symmetry.space_group_name_H-M   'P 1'
#
loop_
_entity.id
_entity.type
_entity.pdbx_description
1 polymer ?
#
loop_
_entity_poly.entity_id
_entity_poly.type
_entity_poly.pdbx_seq_one_letter_code
_entity_poly.pdbx_strand_id
1 'polypeptide(L)'
;AFTVCHYAHEVEYESEGFIDKNKDTVPDELLNLLQTAQSPFLVEMLQEATAAAAATSQESKPAPVKKVGMAIAKKPTLGSIFKLSLISLMDTINKTNVHYIRCIKPNEAKVAWGFEANMVLSQLRACGVLETIRISCLGYPSRWEFEEFAERFYALLPSKHWYKMKPEARELCGLILNKCITDKDKYQVGLTKLFFRAGQLAFLEKCRREKWDECTILVQKNGKRLITRIRYLKTLDLVSRLQRVGRQKMGVLKLERTRQNKAAVKIQTEWRRYIQRQRYLKQCAFIIQLQTVCRRRVMHHQFRHIREHRAAVKIQSLLRGWVLRREFLARRKHVIKIQACVRRRLARGRILKLKEQVKALGTRANIASFDSEQDNRQDNRQEIRQEIRQEIRQDWSTKDFEEPRERIDQAQRMIPKEEDADIERLKAQIAGLRAKLTPILGESRPSPQRVRTDRRGITSVKQGKRILFAQPEQMIPKHTQRQPESVVIQLLQKDADLLEREMVELIQTVRMVPPGGSREHVFFSVHLIGQSIAHIWRLGFIPESERLLMRVMTEARYELQRLQDKIYYRAMTELKRELSQMIIPALIESQSLPGFFANEMFSSLTMDDFLESMDGIYQTLRGYYLDPQVIEQAIAELLKWVGITAFNDLVMRRHFNSWRRAMQIQYNITRLEEWCEGRGMKQVMSQLEHLVQAIKLLLLEKGSEKDAQKIFDICWFLKPVQIQKLIQDYHMAEHEQPMGQDLLRAVASRVTTQADVLLEYSDECDYDQPEPYQVNMNPYIPDYKLMAISQM
;
A
#
# COMPACT_ATOMS: atom_id res chain seq x y z
N ALA A 1 49.54 -45.93 -47.74
CA ALA A 1 49.56 -45.43 -46.36
C ALA A 1 49.37 -46.59 -45.38
N PHE A 2 49.79 -46.44 -44.12
CA PHE A 2 49.56 -47.39 -43.03
C PHE A 2 49.18 -46.63 -41.76
N THR A 3 48.33 -47.22 -40.92
CA THR A 3 47.84 -46.55 -39.70
C THR A 3 48.46 -47.17 -38.45
N VAL A 4 48.88 -46.32 -37.51
CA VAL A 4 49.45 -46.74 -36.22
C VAL A 4 48.59 -46.17 -35.09
N CYS A 5 48.09 -47.04 -34.21
CA CYS A 5 47.39 -46.64 -33.00
C CYS A 5 48.41 -46.08 -31.98
N HIS A 6 48.61 -44.76 -31.95
CA HIS A 6 49.42 -44.11 -30.93
C HIS A 6 48.64 -43.93 -29.63
N TYR A 7 49.35 -43.63 -28.54
CA TYR A 7 48.78 -43.39 -27.21
C TYR A 7 47.60 -42.38 -27.21
N ALA A 8 47.65 -41.36 -28.07
CA ALA A 8 46.63 -40.34 -28.17
C ALA A 8 45.53 -40.65 -29.22
N HIS A 9 45.92 -41.07 -30.43
CA HIS A 9 45.01 -41.33 -31.55
C HIS A 9 45.69 -42.17 -32.66
N GLU A 10 44.88 -42.73 -33.56
CA GLU A 10 45.31 -43.49 -34.74
C GLU A 10 45.83 -42.57 -35.86
N VAL A 11 47.13 -42.53 -36.08
CA VAL A 11 47.76 -41.67 -37.10
C VAL A 11 47.99 -42.49 -38.38
N GLU A 12 47.53 -41.96 -39.51
CA GLU A 12 47.79 -42.52 -40.83
C GLU A 12 49.08 -41.92 -41.43
N TYR A 13 50.02 -42.79 -41.80
CA TYR A 13 51.31 -42.43 -42.39
C TYR A 13 51.33 -42.79 -43.87
N GLU A 14 51.69 -41.82 -44.70
CA GLU A 14 51.92 -42.04 -46.12
C GLU A 14 53.33 -42.60 -46.36
N SER A 15 53.43 -43.74 -47.04
CA SER A 15 54.70 -44.46 -47.23
C SER A 15 55.62 -43.84 -48.30
N GLU A 16 55.12 -42.85 -49.04
CA GLU A 16 55.86 -42.19 -50.11
C GLU A 16 57.00 -41.33 -49.55
N GLY A 17 58.19 -41.43 -50.15
CA GLY A 17 59.39 -40.68 -49.74
C GLY A 17 60.04 -41.12 -48.42
N PHE A 18 59.52 -42.14 -47.73
CA PHE A 18 60.12 -42.64 -46.47
C PHE A 18 61.55 -43.14 -46.64
N ILE A 19 61.83 -43.89 -47.72
CA ILE A 19 63.15 -44.49 -47.97
C ILE A 19 64.17 -43.39 -48.29
N ASP A 20 63.82 -42.42 -49.12
CA ASP A 20 64.75 -41.37 -49.53
C ASP A 20 65.05 -40.39 -48.40
N LYS A 21 64.06 -40.05 -47.57
CA LYS A 21 64.29 -39.26 -46.34
C LYS A 21 65.16 -39.99 -45.32
N ASN A 22 65.17 -41.33 -45.31
CA ASN A 22 65.95 -42.12 -44.37
C ASN A 22 67.41 -42.35 -44.82
N LYS A 23 67.71 -42.11 -46.11
CA LYS A 23 69.06 -42.18 -46.67
C LYS A 23 69.84 -40.92 -46.26
N ASP A 24 70.55 -41.00 -45.15
CA ASP A 24 71.43 -39.94 -44.64
C ASP A 24 72.90 -40.32 -44.79
N THR A 25 73.30 -40.69 -46.00
CA THR A 25 74.67 -41.13 -46.30
C THR A 25 75.42 -40.05 -47.05
N VAL A 26 76.38 -39.42 -46.38
CA VAL A 26 77.33 -38.51 -47.03
C VAL A 26 78.47 -39.35 -47.65
N PRO A 27 78.87 -39.10 -48.91
CA PRO A 27 80.04 -39.72 -49.51
C PRO A 27 81.34 -39.38 -48.74
N ASP A 28 82.15 -40.41 -48.46
CA ASP A 28 83.40 -40.27 -47.69
C ASP A 28 84.42 -39.36 -48.40
N GLU A 29 84.37 -39.28 -49.73
CA GLU A 29 85.22 -38.38 -50.54
C GLU A 29 84.97 -36.91 -50.24
N LEU A 30 83.70 -36.53 -50.04
CA LEU A 30 83.33 -35.15 -49.72
C LEU A 30 83.74 -34.80 -48.28
N LEU A 31 83.64 -35.74 -47.35
CA LEU A 31 84.13 -35.57 -45.99
C LEU A 31 85.65 -35.38 -45.94
N ASN A 32 86.40 -36.18 -46.69
CA ASN A 32 87.86 -36.08 -46.77
C ASN A 32 88.32 -34.77 -47.46
N LEU A 33 87.59 -34.29 -48.48
CA LEU A 33 87.88 -32.99 -49.10
C LEU A 33 87.70 -31.85 -48.09
N LEU A 34 86.60 -31.87 -47.32
CA LEU A 34 86.31 -30.82 -46.34
C LEU A 34 87.30 -30.81 -45.16
N GLN A 35 87.93 -31.94 -44.85
CA GLN A 35 89.03 -32.01 -43.87
C GLN A 35 90.30 -31.28 -44.33
N THR A 36 90.44 -31.00 -45.63
CA THR A 36 91.57 -30.22 -46.19
C THR A 36 91.28 -28.72 -46.32
N ALA A 37 90.12 -28.26 -45.86
CA ALA A 37 89.74 -26.85 -45.94
C ALA A 37 90.67 -25.94 -45.12
N GLN A 38 90.92 -24.73 -45.62
CA GLN A 38 91.78 -23.73 -44.95
C GLN A 38 91.14 -23.10 -43.71
N SER A 39 89.84 -23.28 -43.49
CA SER A 39 89.13 -22.75 -42.33
C SER A 39 89.29 -23.69 -41.13
N PRO A 40 89.91 -23.24 -40.02
CA PRO A 40 90.09 -24.07 -38.82
C PRO A 40 88.76 -24.54 -38.22
N PHE A 41 87.74 -23.68 -38.26
CA PHE A 41 86.41 -23.94 -37.74
C PHE A 41 85.71 -25.12 -38.43
N LEU A 42 85.84 -25.24 -39.76
CA LEU A 42 85.24 -26.34 -40.51
C LEU A 42 85.88 -27.69 -40.17
N VAL A 43 87.20 -27.70 -40.01
CA VAL A 43 87.97 -28.90 -39.66
C VAL A 43 87.63 -29.35 -38.23
N GLU A 44 87.54 -28.42 -37.28
CA GLU A 44 87.13 -28.70 -35.89
C GLU A 44 85.71 -29.27 -35.81
N MET A 45 84.74 -28.63 -36.49
CA MET A 45 83.34 -29.11 -36.55
C MET A 45 83.22 -30.52 -37.15
N LEU A 46 84.02 -30.83 -38.20
CA LEU A 46 84.03 -32.16 -38.83
C LEU A 46 84.71 -33.22 -37.96
N GLN A 47 85.76 -32.86 -37.23
CA GLN A 47 86.43 -33.76 -36.29
C GLN A 47 85.51 -34.11 -35.11
N GLU A 48 84.78 -33.12 -34.57
CA GLU A 48 83.76 -33.38 -33.54
C GLU A 48 82.59 -34.22 -34.07
N ALA A 49 82.09 -33.91 -35.27
CA ALA A 49 80.99 -34.66 -35.89
C ALA A 49 81.36 -36.13 -36.20
N THR A 50 82.58 -36.37 -36.67
CA THR A 50 83.08 -37.74 -36.95
C THR A 50 83.40 -38.51 -35.67
N ALA A 51 83.92 -37.85 -34.63
CA ALA A 51 84.11 -38.45 -33.31
C ALA A 51 82.78 -38.83 -32.64
N ALA A 52 81.76 -37.97 -32.74
CA ALA A 52 80.41 -38.26 -32.24
C ALA A 52 79.73 -39.43 -33.00
N ALA A 53 79.92 -39.52 -34.32
CA ALA A 53 79.42 -40.62 -35.14
C ALA A 53 80.13 -41.96 -34.84
N ALA A 54 81.43 -41.92 -34.52
CA ALA A 54 82.20 -43.09 -34.12
C ALA A 54 81.80 -43.63 -32.74
N ALA A 55 81.54 -42.74 -31.77
CA ALA A 55 81.03 -43.12 -30.44
C ALA A 55 79.65 -43.80 -30.51
N THR A 56 78.79 -43.35 -31.43
CA THR A 56 77.44 -43.90 -31.67
C THR A 56 77.46 -45.32 -32.27
N SER A 57 78.58 -45.71 -32.90
CA SER A 57 78.73 -47.00 -33.58
C SER A 57 79.31 -48.12 -32.69
N GLN A 58 79.81 -47.81 -31.49
CA GLN A 58 80.53 -48.77 -30.64
C GLN A 58 79.68 -49.50 -29.56
N GLU A 59 78.41 -49.15 -29.36
CA GLU A 59 77.60 -49.76 -28.30
C GLU A 59 76.80 -51.03 -28.68
N SER A 60 76.97 -51.56 -29.90
CA SER A 60 76.36 -52.85 -30.26
C SER A 60 77.17 -54.04 -29.71
N LYS A 61 76.92 -54.44 -28.45
CA LYS A 61 77.22 -55.81 -28.00
C LYS A 61 76.40 -56.80 -28.84
N PRO A 62 77.00 -57.81 -29.49
CA PRO A 62 76.23 -58.81 -30.23
C PRO A 62 75.71 -59.88 -29.27
N ALA A 63 74.39 -60.09 -29.24
CA ALA A 63 73.79 -61.32 -28.76
C ALA A 63 73.97 -62.43 -29.84
N PRO A 64 74.12 -63.71 -29.46
CA PRO A 64 74.61 -64.74 -30.37
C PRO A 64 73.47 -65.36 -31.18
N VAL A 65 73.35 -65.05 -32.47
CA VAL A 65 72.63 -65.93 -33.41
C VAL A 65 73.34 -65.98 -34.77
N LYS A 66 73.73 -67.20 -35.14
CA LYS A 66 74.31 -67.60 -36.44
C LYS A 66 73.42 -67.17 -37.61
N LYS A 67 73.99 -66.54 -38.63
CA LYS A 67 73.94 -67.00 -40.04
C LYS A 67 74.82 -66.17 -40.96
N VAL A 68 75.37 -66.88 -41.94
CA VAL A 68 76.34 -66.51 -42.97
C VAL A 68 75.73 -65.53 -43.97
N GLY A 69 76.46 -64.47 -44.28
CA GLY A 69 76.13 -63.48 -45.33
C GLY A 69 76.86 -62.17 -45.04
N MET A 70 77.66 -61.71 -46.01
CA MET A 70 78.56 -60.53 -45.93
C MET A 70 77.93 -59.37 -45.13
N ALA A 71 78.50 -59.08 -43.96
CA ALA A 71 78.14 -57.92 -43.16
C ALA A 71 78.74 -56.67 -43.83
N ILE A 72 78.01 -56.13 -44.80
CA ILE A 72 78.20 -54.75 -45.23
C ILE A 72 77.94 -53.91 -43.98
N ALA A 73 78.96 -53.18 -43.51
CA ALA A 73 78.83 -52.20 -42.45
C ALA A 73 77.68 -51.26 -42.83
N LYS A 74 76.53 -51.39 -42.14
CA LYS A 74 75.34 -50.61 -42.47
C LYS A 74 75.65 -49.17 -42.15
N LYS A 75 75.76 -48.34 -43.19
CA LYS A 75 75.91 -46.89 -43.06
C LYS A 75 74.78 -46.36 -42.15
N PRO A 76 75.06 -45.41 -41.25
CA PRO A 76 74.06 -44.89 -40.34
C PRO A 76 72.91 -44.29 -41.17
N THR A 77 71.68 -44.68 -40.82
CA THR A 77 70.45 -44.11 -41.38
C THR A 77 69.91 -43.05 -40.45
N LEU A 78 69.13 -42.10 -40.97
CA LEU A 78 68.51 -41.06 -40.16
C LEU A 78 67.69 -41.66 -39.00
N GLY A 79 66.93 -42.74 -39.28
CA GLY A 79 66.14 -43.44 -38.27
C GLY A 79 66.98 -44.10 -37.17
N SER A 80 68.15 -44.66 -37.49
CA SER A 80 69.05 -45.22 -36.47
C SER A 80 69.66 -44.14 -35.58
N ILE A 81 70.04 -42.99 -36.15
CA ILE A 81 70.58 -41.85 -35.40
C ILE A 81 69.50 -41.29 -34.46
N PHE A 82 68.29 -41.07 -34.99
CA PHE A 82 67.16 -40.59 -34.20
C PHE A 82 66.80 -41.55 -33.06
N LYS A 83 66.81 -42.87 -33.31
CA LYS A 83 66.55 -43.88 -32.28
C LYS A 83 67.59 -43.85 -31.16
N LEU A 84 68.88 -43.77 -31.50
CA LEU A 84 69.96 -43.74 -30.50
C LEU A 84 69.92 -42.46 -29.67
N SER A 85 69.68 -41.31 -30.32
CA SER A 85 69.46 -40.04 -29.63
C SER A 85 68.28 -40.10 -28.66
N LEU A 86 67.15 -40.72 -29.07
CA LEU A 86 65.96 -40.87 -28.22
C LEU A 86 66.21 -41.77 -27.01
N ILE A 87 66.98 -42.86 -27.17
CA ILE A 87 67.37 -43.74 -26.04
C ILE A 87 68.25 -42.98 -25.05
N SER A 88 69.27 -42.27 -25.53
CA SER A 88 70.15 -41.45 -24.68
C SER A 88 69.38 -40.38 -23.90
N LEU A 89 68.39 -39.75 -24.54
CA LEU A 89 67.49 -38.80 -23.88
C LEU A 89 66.65 -39.48 -22.78
N MET A 90 66.08 -40.65 -23.06
CA MET A 90 65.29 -41.39 -22.07
C MET A 90 66.13 -41.82 -20.87
N ASP A 91 67.37 -42.27 -21.08
CA ASP A 91 68.29 -42.63 -20.00
C ASP A 91 68.65 -41.42 -19.13
N THR A 92 68.73 -40.23 -19.73
CA THR A 92 68.97 -38.98 -18.99
C THR A 92 67.74 -38.58 -18.17
N ILE A 93 66.54 -38.66 -18.75
CA ILE A 93 65.27 -38.35 -18.08
C ILE A 93 65.01 -39.32 -16.93
N ASN A 94 65.23 -40.62 -17.12
CA ASN A 94 64.98 -41.66 -16.11
C ASN A 94 65.90 -41.55 -14.88
N LYS A 95 67.03 -40.83 -14.98
CA LYS A 95 67.90 -40.53 -13.83
C LYS A 95 67.38 -39.36 -12.98
N THR A 96 66.36 -38.64 -13.45
CA THR A 96 65.83 -37.43 -12.81
C THR A 96 64.37 -37.59 -12.36
N ASN A 97 63.91 -36.72 -11.46
CA ASN A 97 62.48 -36.61 -11.14
C ASN A 97 61.79 -35.77 -12.22
N VAL A 98 60.85 -36.38 -12.94
CA VAL A 98 60.18 -35.73 -14.08
C VAL A 98 58.99 -34.91 -13.62
N HIS A 99 58.99 -33.63 -14.00
CA HIS A 99 57.84 -32.73 -13.86
C HIS A 99 57.25 -32.43 -15.24
N TYR A 100 55.93 -32.48 -15.36
CA TYR A 100 55.24 -32.31 -16.65
C TYR A 100 54.57 -30.94 -16.73
N ILE A 101 54.94 -30.16 -17.74
CA ILE A 101 54.24 -28.93 -18.15
C ILE A 101 53.71 -29.16 -19.57
N ARG A 102 52.40 -28.94 -19.78
CA ARG A 102 51.76 -29.06 -21.10
C ARG A 102 51.34 -27.66 -21.57
N CYS A 103 51.99 -27.17 -22.61
CA CYS A 103 51.65 -25.88 -23.22
C CYS A 103 50.51 -26.07 -24.23
N ILE A 104 49.50 -25.21 -24.18
CA ILE A 104 48.33 -25.25 -25.07
C ILE A 104 48.18 -23.88 -25.74
N LYS A 105 48.05 -23.86 -27.06
CA LYS A 105 47.77 -22.65 -27.84
C LYS A 105 46.25 -22.39 -27.82
N PRO A 106 45.76 -21.26 -27.27
CA PRO A 106 44.31 -21.05 -27.08
C PRO A 106 43.58 -20.62 -28.36
N ASN A 107 44.25 -19.93 -29.28
CA ASN A 107 43.71 -19.47 -30.56
C ASN A 107 44.82 -19.36 -31.61
N GLU A 108 44.47 -19.47 -32.90
CA GLU A 108 45.48 -19.42 -33.97
C GLU A 108 45.99 -18.00 -34.25
N ALA A 109 45.08 -17.03 -34.20
CA ALA A 109 45.28 -15.62 -34.52
C ALA A 109 46.12 -14.82 -33.49
N LYS A 110 46.56 -15.47 -32.40
CA LYS A 110 47.30 -14.88 -31.26
C LYS A 110 46.57 -13.69 -30.60
N VAL A 111 45.25 -13.70 -30.64
CA VAL A 111 44.40 -12.70 -29.99
C VAL A 111 44.44 -12.89 -28.48
N ALA A 112 44.59 -11.81 -27.72
CA ALA A 112 44.54 -11.86 -26.26
C ALA A 112 43.19 -12.43 -25.79
N TRP A 113 43.22 -13.43 -24.90
CA TRP A 113 42.04 -14.10 -24.35
C TRP A 113 41.09 -14.76 -25.36
N GLY A 114 41.47 -14.84 -26.64
CA GLY A 114 40.72 -15.60 -27.65
C GLY A 114 40.81 -17.10 -27.35
N PHE A 115 39.68 -17.81 -27.41
CA PHE A 115 39.62 -19.25 -27.14
C PHE A 115 38.86 -19.99 -28.24
N GLU A 116 39.56 -20.87 -28.95
CA GLU A 116 38.99 -21.71 -30.00
C GLU A 116 38.87 -23.16 -29.52
N ALA A 117 37.67 -23.53 -29.07
CA ALA A 117 37.41 -24.81 -28.40
C ALA A 117 37.83 -26.04 -29.22
N ASN A 118 37.56 -26.06 -30.54
CA ASN A 118 37.89 -27.20 -31.40
C ASN A 118 39.41 -27.39 -31.57
N MET A 119 40.15 -26.30 -31.68
CA MET A 119 41.62 -26.32 -31.78
C MET A 119 42.25 -26.77 -30.47
N VAL A 120 41.78 -26.22 -29.35
CA VAL A 120 42.24 -26.60 -28.01
C VAL A 120 41.90 -28.06 -27.71
N LEU A 121 40.71 -28.53 -28.06
CA LEU A 121 40.30 -29.92 -27.89
C LEU A 121 41.20 -30.89 -28.69
N SER A 122 41.54 -30.53 -29.93
CA SER A 122 42.45 -31.32 -30.77
C SER A 122 43.85 -31.40 -30.16
N GLN A 123 44.36 -30.29 -29.61
CA GLN A 123 45.62 -30.27 -28.86
C GLN A 123 45.57 -31.12 -27.59
N LEU A 124 44.49 -31.04 -26.80
CA LEU A 124 44.35 -31.81 -25.57
C LEU A 124 44.29 -33.32 -25.83
N ARG A 125 43.70 -33.74 -26.96
CA ARG A 125 43.76 -35.13 -27.45
C ARG A 125 45.19 -35.51 -27.82
N ALA A 126 45.83 -34.73 -28.70
CA ALA A 126 47.20 -35.01 -29.18
C ALA A 126 48.25 -35.03 -28.05
N CYS A 127 48.11 -34.16 -27.04
CA CYS A 127 48.97 -34.11 -25.86
C CYS A 127 48.69 -35.22 -24.83
N GLY A 128 47.67 -36.07 -25.03
CA GLY A 128 47.31 -37.16 -24.13
C GLY A 128 46.69 -36.73 -22.80
N VAL A 129 46.27 -35.46 -22.68
CA VAL A 129 45.73 -34.91 -21.42
C VAL A 129 44.37 -35.53 -21.10
N LEU A 130 43.50 -35.66 -22.11
CA LEU A 130 42.19 -36.27 -21.92
C LEU A 130 42.29 -37.76 -21.55
N GLU A 131 43.25 -38.47 -22.12
CA GLU A 131 43.50 -39.87 -21.80
C GLU A 131 44.01 -40.04 -20.37
N THR A 132 44.90 -39.14 -19.92
CA THR A 132 45.35 -39.08 -18.53
C THR A 132 44.18 -38.82 -17.57
N ILE A 133 43.26 -37.91 -17.92
CA ILE A 133 42.03 -37.67 -17.14
C ILE A 133 41.15 -38.92 -17.13
N ARG A 134 40.96 -39.57 -18.28
CA ARG A 134 40.15 -40.79 -18.41
C ARG A 134 40.67 -41.90 -17.49
N ILE A 135 41.97 -42.16 -17.49
CA ILE A 135 42.61 -43.13 -16.60
C ILE A 135 42.43 -42.72 -15.13
N SER A 136 42.56 -41.42 -14.82
CA SER A 136 42.34 -40.91 -13.46
C SER A 136 40.88 -41.09 -13.00
N CYS A 137 39.90 -40.95 -13.90
CA CYS A 137 38.48 -41.16 -13.63
C CYS A 137 38.14 -42.64 -13.38
N LEU A 138 38.91 -43.58 -13.95
CA LEU A 138 38.81 -45.01 -13.63
C LEU A 138 39.35 -45.36 -12.24
N GLY A 139 39.98 -44.43 -11.54
CA GLY A 139 40.37 -44.53 -10.14
C GLY A 139 39.36 -43.83 -9.23
N TYR A 140 39.87 -43.04 -8.28
CA TYR A 140 39.09 -42.21 -7.37
C TYR A 140 39.54 -40.74 -7.50
N PRO A 141 39.03 -40.01 -8.51
CA PRO A 141 39.51 -38.67 -8.83
C PRO A 141 39.10 -37.62 -7.79
N SER A 142 37.94 -37.79 -7.15
CA SER A 142 37.41 -36.83 -6.17
C SER A 142 37.86 -37.21 -4.78
N ARG A 143 38.55 -36.29 -4.10
CA ARG A 143 39.13 -36.48 -2.77
C ARG A 143 38.68 -35.36 -1.85
N TRP A 144 38.17 -35.72 -0.68
CA TRP A 144 37.59 -34.77 0.28
C TRP A 144 38.12 -35.05 1.67
N GLU A 145 38.38 -34.00 2.45
CA GLU A 145 38.70 -34.16 3.87
C GLU A 145 37.42 -34.46 4.66
N PHE A 146 37.56 -35.13 5.81
CA PHE A 146 36.40 -35.53 6.61
C PHE A 146 35.60 -34.32 7.12
N GLU A 147 36.29 -33.24 7.49
CA GLU A 147 35.65 -32.02 8.00
C GLU A 147 34.84 -31.30 6.93
N GLU A 148 35.45 -31.06 5.77
CA GLU A 148 34.80 -30.42 4.61
C GLU A 148 33.57 -31.22 4.14
N PHE A 149 33.67 -32.55 4.10
CA PHE A 149 32.56 -33.41 3.70
C PHE A 149 31.43 -33.40 4.74
N ALA A 150 31.78 -33.49 6.03
CA ALA A 150 30.82 -33.42 7.13
C ALA A 150 30.06 -32.09 7.11
N GLU A 151 30.76 -30.97 6.99
CA GLU A 151 30.15 -29.63 6.96
C GLU A 151 29.28 -29.41 5.73
N ARG A 152 29.65 -29.98 4.57
CA ARG A 152 28.84 -29.85 3.35
C ARG A 152 27.56 -30.68 3.41
N PHE A 153 27.62 -31.88 3.98
CA PHE A 153 26.57 -32.90 3.84
C PHE A 153 25.85 -33.30 5.15
N TYR A 154 26.13 -32.68 6.30
CA TYR A 154 25.47 -33.00 7.59
C TYR A 154 23.93 -32.95 7.51
N ALA A 155 23.37 -32.06 6.69
CA ALA A 155 21.92 -31.87 6.51
C ALA A 155 21.21 -33.10 5.93
N LEU A 156 21.95 -34.04 5.32
CA LEU A 156 21.39 -35.32 4.87
C LEU A 156 20.99 -36.24 6.03
N LEU A 157 21.57 -36.02 7.22
CA LEU A 157 21.25 -36.77 8.43
C LEU A 157 20.24 -36.01 9.32
N PRO A 158 19.38 -36.74 10.05
CA PRO A 158 18.53 -36.13 11.07
C PRO A 158 19.33 -35.38 12.14
N SER A 159 18.75 -34.31 12.70
CA SER A 159 19.38 -33.42 13.68
C SER A 159 19.97 -34.11 14.92
N LYS A 160 19.48 -35.30 15.25
CA LYS A 160 19.98 -36.10 16.39
C LYS A 160 21.44 -36.53 16.24
N HIS A 161 21.93 -36.68 15.02
CA HIS A 161 23.26 -37.24 14.76
C HIS A 161 24.38 -36.19 14.80
N TRP A 162 24.09 -34.96 14.36
CA TRP A 162 25.08 -33.87 14.32
C TRP A 162 24.93 -32.85 15.47
N TYR A 163 23.84 -32.87 16.25
CA TYR A 163 23.66 -32.02 17.43
C TYR A 163 24.39 -32.54 18.69
N LYS A 164 25.02 -33.71 18.64
CA LYS A 164 25.86 -34.18 19.76
C LYS A 164 27.04 -33.21 19.94
N MET A 165 27.35 -32.82 21.17
CA MET A 165 28.51 -31.97 21.50
C MET A 165 29.81 -32.67 21.04
N LYS A 166 30.29 -32.29 19.85
CA LYS A 166 31.43 -32.86 19.10
C LYS A 166 31.18 -34.25 18.47
N PRO A 167 30.50 -34.33 17.31
CA PRO A 167 30.52 -35.55 16.52
C PRO A 167 31.91 -35.72 15.91
N GLU A 168 32.51 -36.92 15.99
CA GLU A 168 33.70 -37.22 15.20
C GLU A 168 33.35 -37.13 13.72
N ALA A 169 34.06 -36.27 12.97
CA ALA A 169 33.80 -36.02 11.55
C ALA A 169 33.80 -37.33 10.73
N ARG A 170 34.65 -38.28 11.10
CA ARG A 170 34.76 -39.60 10.46
C ARG A 170 33.51 -40.46 10.65
N GLU A 171 32.95 -40.51 11.86
CA GLU A 171 31.73 -41.26 12.14
C GLU A 171 30.53 -40.65 11.39
N LEU A 172 30.42 -39.32 11.40
CA LEU A 172 29.37 -38.60 10.69
C LEU A 172 29.44 -38.88 9.18
N CYS A 173 30.63 -38.81 8.60
CA CYS A 173 30.88 -39.18 7.21
C CYS A 173 30.46 -40.63 6.92
N GLY A 174 30.83 -41.58 7.79
CA GLY A 174 30.43 -42.98 7.66
C GLY A 174 28.92 -43.18 7.65
N LEU A 175 28.19 -42.47 8.51
CA LEU A 175 26.73 -42.52 8.56
C LEU A 175 26.08 -41.91 7.30
N ILE A 176 26.62 -40.79 6.79
CA ILE A 176 26.15 -40.17 5.54
C ILE A 176 26.34 -41.15 4.38
N LEU A 177 27.52 -41.77 4.29
CA LEU A 177 27.87 -42.70 3.20
C LEU A 177 27.00 -43.95 3.24
N ASN A 178 26.84 -44.58 4.41
CA ASN A 178 25.98 -45.76 4.56
C ASN A 178 24.51 -45.47 4.19
N LYS A 179 24.04 -44.24 4.42
CA LYS A 179 22.68 -43.82 4.08
C LYS A 179 22.51 -43.54 2.59
N CYS A 180 23.48 -42.90 1.96
CA CYS A 180 23.34 -42.39 0.59
C CYS A 180 23.86 -43.37 -0.46
N ILE A 181 24.94 -44.11 -0.18
CA ILE A 181 25.62 -44.98 -1.14
C ILE A 181 25.62 -46.42 -0.60
N THR A 182 24.86 -47.30 -1.25
CA THR A 182 24.75 -48.71 -0.86
C THR A 182 25.98 -49.54 -1.26
N ASP A 183 26.67 -49.13 -2.33
CA ASP A 183 27.77 -49.87 -2.92
C ASP A 183 29.14 -49.36 -2.44
N LYS A 184 29.93 -50.24 -1.84
CA LYS A 184 31.23 -49.93 -1.24
C LYS A 184 32.36 -49.77 -2.27
N ASP A 185 32.21 -50.18 -3.53
CA ASP A 185 33.25 -49.90 -4.56
C ASP A 185 33.22 -48.44 -5.03
N LYS A 186 32.12 -47.73 -4.76
CA LYS A 186 31.94 -46.34 -5.21
C LYS A 186 32.70 -45.32 -4.37
N TYR A 187 33.12 -45.71 -3.16
CA TYR A 187 33.88 -44.86 -2.27
C TYR A 187 34.87 -45.67 -1.43
N GLN A 188 35.99 -45.05 -1.05
CA GLN A 188 36.95 -45.62 -0.13
C GLN A 188 37.25 -44.63 0.99
N VAL A 189 37.40 -45.13 2.22
CA VAL A 189 37.66 -44.32 3.41
C VAL A 189 39.15 -44.44 3.75
N GLY A 190 39.90 -43.35 3.51
CA GLY A 190 41.31 -43.26 3.88
C GLY A 190 41.50 -42.91 5.36
N LEU A 191 42.75 -42.59 5.72
CA LEU A 191 43.11 -42.15 7.07
C LEU A 191 42.64 -40.72 7.38
N THR A 192 42.80 -39.82 6.41
CA THR A 192 42.46 -38.39 6.53
C THR A 192 41.44 -37.91 5.49
N LYS A 193 41.23 -38.68 4.42
CA LYS A 193 40.42 -38.28 3.26
C LYS A 193 39.48 -39.38 2.80
N LEU A 194 38.35 -38.96 2.23
CA LEU A 194 37.40 -39.77 1.49
C LEU A 194 37.73 -39.74 0.00
N PHE A 195 37.62 -40.90 -0.64
CA PHE A 195 37.92 -41.09 -2.06
C PHE A 195 36.66 -41.55 -2.77
N PHE A 196 36.27 -40.87 -3.85
CA PHE A 196 35.05 -41.16 -4.58
C PHE A 196 35.33 -41.47 -6.05
N ARG A 197 34.57 -42.42 -6.60
CA ARG A 197 34.48 -42.63 -8.05
C ARG A 197 33.86 -41.39 -8.72
N ALA A 198 34.13 -41.23 -10.01
CA ALA A 198 33.53 -40.15 -10.80
C ALA A 198 31.99 -40.16 -10.69
N GLY A 199 31.39 -38.98 -10.53
CA GLY A 199 29.93 -38.81 -10.45
C GLY A 199 29.28 -39.03 -9.08
N GLN A 200 29.96 -39.64 -8.10
CA GLN A 200 29.35 -39.89 -6.79
C GLN A 200 29.09 -38.62 -5.97
N LEU A 201 29.99 -37.63 -6.07
CA LEU A 201 29.78 -36.33 -5.43
C LEU A 201 28.56 -35.59 -6.00
N ALA A 202 28.37 -35.65 -7.33
CA ALA A 202 27.20 -35.07 -7.99
C ALA A 202 25.90 -35.75 -7.55
N PHE A 203 25.94 -37.07 -7.33
CA PHE A 203 24.83 -37.82 -6.75
C PHE A 203 24.52 -37.38 -5.30
N LEU A 204 25.53 -37.19 -4.45
CA LEU A 204 25.33 -36.68 -3.08
C LEU A 204 24.75 -35.25 -3.05
N GLU A 205 25.21 -34.37 -3.95
CA GLU A 205 24.64 -33.03 -4.11
C GLU A 205 23.18 -33.08 -4.61
N LYS A 206 22.84 -34.06 -5.45
CA LYS A 206 21.44 -34.31 -5.84
C LYS A 206 20.59 -34.71 -4.62
N CYS A 207 21.04 -35.69 -3.82
CA CYS A 207 20.34 -36.10 -2.60
C CYS A 207 20.17 -34.93 -1.62
N ARG A 208 21.19 -34.05 -1.53
CA ARG A 208 21.13 -32.87 -0.68
C ARG A 208 20.03 -31.92 -1.15
N ARG A 209 19.95 -31.62 -2.44
CA ARG A 209 18.88 -30.77 -3.02
C ARG A 209 17.49 -31.36 -2.76
N GLU A 210 17.31 -32.65 -3.04
CA GLU A 210 16.03 -33.34 -2.78
C GLU A 210 15.61 -33.23 -1.30
N LYS A 211 16.58 -33.26 -0.37
CA LYS A 211 16.28 -33.07 1.06
C LYS A 211 15.79 -31.66 1.40
N TRP A 212 16.35 -30.62 0.79
CA TRP A 212 15.87 -29.25 0.95
C TRP A 212 14.48 -29.06 0.35
N ASP A 213 14.20 -29.72 -0.78
CA ASP A 213 12.89 -29.69 -1.41
C ASP A 213 11.83 -30.33 -0.49
N GLU A 214 12.12 -31.48 0.13
CA GLU A 214 11.24 -32.10 1.14
C GLU A 214 10.94 -31.16 2.31
N CYS A 215 11.96 -30.47 2.84
CA CYS A 215 11.80 -29.49 3.92
C CYS A 215 10.92 -28.31 3.48
N THR A 216 11.12 -27.84 2.25
CA THR A 216 10.30 -26.77 1.66
C THR A 216 8.85 -27.21 1.53
N ILE A 217 8.59 -28.43 1.04
CA ILE A 217 7.24 -28.99 0.95
C ILE A 217 6.60 -29.13 2.34
N LEU A 218 7.37 -29.51 3.37
CA LEU A 218 6.89 -29.58 4.76
C LEU A 218 6.43 -28.21 5.29
N VAL A 219 7.18 -27.15 5.02
CA VAL A 219 6.80 -25.78 5.40
C VAL A 219 5.57 -25.33 4.59
N GLN A 220 5.62 -25.50 3.28
CA GLN A 220 4.54 -25.11 2.37
C GLN A 220 3.23 -25.83 2.68
N LYS A 221 3.23 -27.14 2.95
CA LYS A 221 2.00 -27.89 3.25
C LYS A 221 1.34 -27.40 4.54
N ASN A 222 2.14 -27.08 5.56
CA ASN A 222 1.63 -26.54 6.82
C ASN A 222 1.12 -25.10 6.66
N GLY A 223 1.84 -24.26 5.90
CA GLY A 223 1.38 -22.91 5.56
C GLY A 223 0.06 -22.93 4.78
N LYS A 224 -0.03 -23.75 3.72
CA LYS A 224 -1.27 -23.94 2.94
C LYS A 224 -2.41 -24.45 3.81
N ARG A 225 -2.15 -25.41 4.70
CA ARG A 225 -3.15 -25.91 5.68
C ARG A 225 -3.64 -24.79 6.59
N LEU A 226 -2.74 -23.97 7.14
CA LEU A 226 -3.10 -22.86 8.03
C LEU A 226 -3.97 -21.83 7.32
N ILE A 227 -3.55 -21.39 6.13
CA ILE A 227 -4.30 -20.41 5.31
C ILE A 227 -5.69 -20.95 4.98
N THR A 228 -5.78 -22.22 4.56
CA THR A 228 -7.06 -22.86 4.23
C THR A 228 -7.96 -22.99 5.46
N ARG A 229 -7.40 -23.35 6.62
CA ARG A 229 -8.15 -23.41 7.88
C ARG A 229 -8.70 -22.04 8.27
N ILE A 230 -7.91 -20.97 8.15
CA ILE A 230 -8.37 -19.61 8.44
C ILE A 230 -9.52 -19.21 7.48
N ARG A 231 -9.37 -19.47 6.18
CA ARG A 231 -10.43 -19.19 5.19
C ARG A 231 -11.71 -19.97 5.48
N TYR A 232 -11.58 -21.25 5.85
CA TYR A 232 -12.71 -22.09 6.23
C TYR A 232 -13.45 -21.54 7.44
N LEU A 233 -12.73 -21.17 8.51
CA LEU A 233 -13.34 -20.61 9.72
C LEU A 233 -14.06 -19.28 9.45
N LYS A 234 -13.47 -18.40 8.63
CA LYS A 234 -14.13 -17.16 8.19
C LYS A 234 -15.42 -17.44 7.41
N THR A 235 -15.41 -18.48 6.57
CA THR A 235 -16.59 -18.89 5.81
C THR A 235 -17.69 -19.42 6.73
N LEU A 236 -17.33 -20.26 7.72
CA LEU A 236 -18.29 -20.75 8.73
C LEU A 236 -18.92 -19.61 9.55
N ASP A 237 -18.12 -18.61 9.93
CA ASP A 237 -18.64 -17.43 10.63
C ASP A 237 -19.59 -16.60 9.75
N LEU A 238 -19.28 -16.41 8.48
CA LEU A 238 -20.17 -15.76 7.51
C LEU A 238 -21.50 -16.54 7.37
N VAL A 239 -21.44 -17.86 7.19
CA VAL A 239 -22.63 -18.72 7.08
C VAL A 239 -23.46 -18.62 8.35
N SER A 240 -22.83 -18.66 9.53
CA SER A 240 -23.52 -18.51 10.81
C SER A 240 -24.23 -17.16 10.94
N ARG A 241 -23.59 -16.07 10.51
CA ARG A 241 -24.20 -14.72 10.48
C ARG A 241 -25.39 -14.66 9.53
N LEU A 242 -25.27 -15.23 8.33
CA LEU A 242 -26.35 -15.28 7.36
C LEU A 242 -27.54 -16.11 7.87
N GLN A 243 -27.27 -17.25 8.51
CA GLN A 243 -28.30 -18.05 9.17
C GLN A 243 -29.02 -17.29 10.28
N ARG A 244 -28.31 -16.47 11.09
CA ARG A 244 -28.93 -15.61 12.11
C ARG A 244 -29.90 -14.60 11.49
N VAL A 245 -29.49 -13.93 10.41
CA VAL A 245 -30.36 -12.98 9.67
C VAL A 245 -31.58 -13.69 9.10
N GLY A 246 -31.39 -14.86 8.47
CA GLY A 246 -32.50 -15.67 7.95
C GLY A 246 -33.49 -16.08 9.02
N ARG A 247 -33.00 -16.57 10.18
CA ARG A 247 -33.84 -16.92 11.34
C ARG A 247 -34.57 -15.71 11.91
N GLN A 248 -33.90 -14.55 12.00
CA GLN A 248 -34.52 -13.31 12.46
C GLN A 248 -35.66 -12.88 11.52
N LYS A 249 -35.43 -12.89 10.20
CA LYS A 249 -36.45 -12.50 9.22
C LYS A 249 -37.68 -13.41 9.29
N MET A 250 -37.46 -14.72 9.40
CA MET A 250 -38.54 -15.70 9.62
C MET A 250 -39.30 -15.42 10.92
N GLY A 251 -38.60 -15.07 12.01
CA GLY A 251 -39.21 -14.68 13.28
C GLY A 251 -40.10 -13.43 13.16
N VAL A 252 -39.62 -12.40 12.45
CA VAL A 252 -40.40 -11.17 12.19
C VAL A 252 -41.66 -11.47 11.39
N LEU A 253 -41.58 -12.28 10.32
CA LEU A 253 -42.74 -12.66 9.52
C LEU A 253 -43.78 -13.44 10.34
N LYS A 254 -43.33 -14.35 11.22
CA LYS A 254 -44.21 -15.08 12.13
C LYS A 254 -44.89 -14.14 13.13
N LEU A 255 -44.14 -13.18 13.69
CA LEU A 255 -44.69 -12.16 14.59
C LEU A 255 -45.73 -11.28 13.88
N GLU A 256 -45.44 -10.83 12.66
CA GLU A 256 -46.38 -10.02 11.88
C GLU A 256 -47.69 -10.77 11.61
N ARG A 257 -47.61 -12.03 11.18
CA ARG A 257 -48.79 -12.89 11.00
C ARG A 257 -49.60 -13.04 12.30
N THR A 258 -48.94 -13.24 13.44
CA THR A 258 -49.66 -13.31 14.73
C THR A 258 -50.27 -11.97 15.15
N ARG A 259 -49.64 -10.84 14.86
CA ARG A 259 -50.20 -9.49 15.08
C ARG A 259 -51.44 -9.26 14.22
N GLN A 260 -51.37 -9.59 12.93
CA GLN A 260 -52.50 -9.51 12.01
C GLN A 260 -53.66 -10.39 12.48
N ASN A 261 -53.38 -11.64 12.88
CA ASN A 261 -54.40 -12.54 13.43
C ASN A 261 -55.03 -11.98 14.71
N LYS A 262 -54.24 -11.45 15.65
CA LYS A 262 -54.77 -10.82 16.87
C LYS A 262 -55.63 -9.59 16.56
N ALA A 263 -55.20 -8.74 15.62
CA ALA A 263 -55.97 -7.58 15.19
C ALA A 263 -57.30 -7.99 14.54
N ALA A 264 -57.26 -9.00 13.65
CA ALA A 264 -58.44 -9.55 13.01
C ALA A 264 -59.43 -10.13 14.05
N VAL A 265 -58.94 -10.92 15.01
CA VAL A 265 -59.76 -11.45 16.10
C VAL A 265 -60.37 -10.32 16.91
N LYS A 266 -59.61 -9.28 17.28
CA LYS A 266 -60.12 -8.13 18.04
C LYS A 266 -61.24 -7.39 17.31
N ILE A 267 -61.06 -7.13 16.01
CA ILE A 267 -62.08 -6.50 15.17
C ILE A 267 -63.33 -7.39 15.10
N GLN A 268 -63.16 -8.69 14.86
CA GLN A 268 -64.27 -9.65 14.81
C GLN A 268 -65.02 -9.72 16.14
N THR A 269 -64.33 -9.73 17.28
CA THR A 269 -64.96 -9.79 18.60
C THR A 269 -65.75 -8.53 18.92
N GLU A 270 -65.20 -7.34 18.64
CA GLU A 270 -65.91 -6.07 18.87
C GLU A 270 -67.11 -5.92 17.94
N TRP A 271 -66.96 -6.31 16.67
CA TRP A 271 -68.06 -6.29 15.70
C TRP A 271 -69.20 -7.24 16.09
N ARG A 272 -68.88 -8.48 16.46
CA ARG A 272 -69.88 -9.46 16.95
C ARG A 272 -70.58 -8.94 18.21
N ARG A 273 -69.84 -8.35 19.15
CA ARG A 273 -70.40 -7.71 20.35
C ARG A 273 -71.32 -6.55 20.00
N TYR A 274 -70.91 -5.66 19.10
CA TYR A 274 -71.70 -4.51 18.67
C TYR A 274 -73.04 -4.93 18.06
N ILE A 275 -73.02 -5.87 17.11
CA ILE A 275 -74.25 -6.40 16.49
C ILE A 275 -75.20 -6.95 17.54
N GLN A 276 -74.69 -7.80 18.45
CA GLN A 276 -75.54 -8.42 19.46
C GLN A 276 -76.11 -7.39 20.44
N ARG A 277 -75.31 -6.40 20.85
CA ARG A 277 -75.76 -5.30 21.71
C ARG A 277 -76.84 -4.46 21.02
N GLN A 278 -76.69 -4.13 19.74
CA GLN A 278 -77.69 -3.38 18.99
C GLN A 278 -79.01 -4.14 18.86
N ARG A 279 -78.96 -5.46 18.59
CA ARG A 279 -80.16 -6.31 18.59
C ARG A 279 -80.87 -6.30 19.94
N TYR A 280 -80.13 -6.48 21.03
CA TYR A 280 -80.67 -6.44 22.39
C TYR A 280 -81.30 -5.08 22.72
N LEU A 281 -80.62 -3.97 22.41
CA LEU A 281 -81.15 -2.63 22.67
C LEU A 281 -82.45 -2.36 21.89
N LYS A 282 -82.53 -2.80 20.63
CA LYS A 282 -83.78 -2.71 19.84
C LYS A 282 -84.91 -3.52 20.46
N GLN A 283 -84.63 -4.73 20.95
CA GLN A 283 -85.61 -5.56 21.66
C GLN A 283 -86.09 -4.89 22.96
N CYS A 284 -85.16 -4.37 23.77
CA CYS A 284 -85.51 -3.64 24.99
C CYS A 284 -86.36 -2.40 24.70
N ALA A 285 -85.99 -1.59 23.69
CA ALA A 285 -86.75 -0.42 23.29
C ALA A 285 -88.18 -0.79 22.86
N PHE A 286 -88.34 -1.86 22.08
CA PHE A 286 -89.64 -2.38 21.69
C PHE A 286 -90.48 -2.83 22.92
N ILE A 287 -89.88 -3.57 23.85
CA ILE A 287 -90.57 -4.01 25.07
C ILE A 287 -90.99 -2.80 25.92
N ILE A 288 -90.14 -1.79 26.07
CA ILE A 288 -90.47 -0.57 26.82
C ILE A 288 -91.62 0.19 26.13
N GLN A 289 -91.61 0.30 24.80
CA GLN A 289 -92.72 0.90 24.04
C GLN A 289 -94.03 0.11 24.24
N LEU A 290 -93.97 -1.22 24.20
CA LEU A 290 -95.14 -2.06 24.45
C LEU A 290 -95.67 -1.88 25.88
N GLN A 291 -94.78 -1.86 26.87
CA GLN A 291 -95.14 -1.64 28.28
C GLN A 291 -95.78 -0.27 28.49
N THR A 292 -95.27 0.80 27.85
CA THR A 292 -95.88 2.14 27.97
C THR A 292 -97.27 2.18 27.35
N VAL A 293 -97.50 1.52 26.21
CA VAL A 293 -98.84 1.38 25.59
C VAL A 293 -99.78 0.59 26.49
N CYS A 294 -99.35 -0.55 27.03
CA CYS A 294 -100.16 -1.36 27.95
C CYS A 294 -100.52 -0.58 29.22
N ARG A 295 -99.55 0.08 29.87
CA ARG A 295 -99.79 0.93 31.06
C ARG A 295 -100.76 2.08 30.75
N ARG A 296 -100.61 2.75 29.59
CA ARG A 296 -101.53 3.79 29.14
C ARG A 296 -102.95 3.26 28.97
N ARG A 297 -103.12 2.07 28.39
CA ARG A 297 -104.44 1.45 28.16
C ARG A 297 -105.14 1.09 29.47
N VAL A 298 -104.41 0.55 30.45
CA VAL A 298 -104.93 0.26 31.80
C VAL A 298 -105.41 1.56 32.47
N MET A 299 -104.60 2.62 32.44
CA MET A 299 -104.98 3.93 33.00
C MET A 299 -106.22 4.53 32.32
N HIS A 300 -106.34 4.43 31.00
CA HIS A 300 -107.52 4.91 30.27
C HIS A 300 -108.80 4.13 30.63
N HIS A 301 -108.68 2.82 30.86
CA HIS A 301 -109.83 2.00 31.29
C HIS A 301 -110.31 2.42 32.69
N GLN A 302 -109.39 2.57 33.65
CA GLN A 302 -109.71 3.05 35.00
C GLN A 302 -110.32 4.46 34.97
N PHE A 303 -109.75 5.37 34.18
CA PHE A 303 -110.27 6.73 34.04
C PHE A 303 -111.68 6.76 33.44
N ARG A 304 -111.99 5.89 32.48
CA ARG A 304 -113.33 5.76 31.91
C ARG A 304 -114.36 5.38 32.99
N HIS A 305 -114.02 4.40 33.84
CA HIS A 305 -114.88 3.97 34.94
C HIS A 305 -115.13 5.11 35.96
N ILE A 306 -114.10 5.90 36.29
CA ILE A 306 -114.22 7.07 37.15
C ILE A 306 -115.13 8.14 36.51
N ARG A 307 -114.99 8.36 35.19
CA ARG A 307 -115.80 9.34 34.44
C ARG A 307 -117.27 8.94 34.42
N GLU A 308 -117.56 7.66 34.19
CA GLU A 308 -118.93 7.12 34.24
C GLU A 308 -119.55 7.27 35.63
N HIS A 309 -118.81 6.96 36.70
CA HIS A 309 -119.28 7.20 38.07
C HIS A 309 -119.55 8.68 38.35
N ARG A 310 -118.64 9.59 37.95
CA ARG A 310 -118.86 11.04 38.12
C ARG A 310 -120.07 11.55 37.35
N ALA A 311 -120.27 11.07 36.12
CA ALA A 311 -121.46 11.40 35.33
C ALA A 311 -122.73 10.89 36.01
N ALA A 312 -122.73 9.65 36.50
CA ALA A 312 -123.85 9.08 37.25
C ALA A 312 -124.17 9.88 38.53
N VAL A 313 -123.15 10.24 39.32
CA VAL A 313 -123.32 11.09 40.52
C VAL A 313 -123.89 12.46 40.15
N LYS A 314 -123.44 13.05 39.03
CA LYS A 314 -123.97 14.33 38.56
C LYS A 314 -125.45 14.22 38.18
N ILE A 315 -125.84 13.19 37.43
CA ILE A 315 -127.24 12.92 37.07
C ILE A 315 -128.09 12.69 38.32
N GLN A 316 -127.62 11.86 39.26
CA GLN A 316 -128.31 11.58 40.51
C GLN A 316 -128.52 12.85 41.36
N SER A 317 -127.50 13.73 41.45
CA SER A 317 -127.62 14.98 42.20
C SER A 317 -128.62 15.96 41.56
N LEU A 318 -128.66 16.05 40.22
CA LEU A 318 -129.65 16.86 39.51
C LEU A 318 -131.07 16.33 39.71
N LEU A 319 -131.26 15.01 39.65
CA LEU A 319 -132.57 14.38 39.83
C LEU A 319 -133.08 14.57 41.27
N ARG A 320 -132.22 14.37 42.28
CA ARG A 320 -132.55 14.66 43.70
C ARG A 320 -132.95 16.13 43.90
N GLY A 321 -132.23 17.06 43.27
CA GLY A 321 -132.56 18.49 43.30
C GLY A 321 -133.90 18.82 42.63
N TRP A 322 -134.25 18.15 41.52
CA TRP A 322 -135.53 18.33 40.83
C TRP A 322 -136.71 17.85 41.67
N VAL A 323 -136.60 16.68 42.32
CA VAL A 323 -137.66 16.12 43.19
C VAL A 323 -138.02 17.07 44.32
N LEU A 324 -137.01 17.58 45.05
CA LEU A 324 -137.21 18.54 46.15
C LEU A 324 -137.86 19.84 45.68
N ARG A 325 -137.44 20.38 44.52
CA ARG A 325 -138.05 21.59 43.95
C ARG A 325 -139.51 21.38 43.56
N ARG A 326 -139.85 20.20 43.01
CA ARG A 326 -141.23 19.86 42.64
C ARG A 326 -142.15 19.84 43.86
N GLU A 327 -141.73 19.20 44.95
CA GLU A 327 -142.49 19.19 46.21
C GLU A 327 -142.66 20.58 46.81
N PHE A 328 -141.58 21.37 46.85
CA PHE A 328 -141.64 22.74 47.38
C PHE A 328 -142.62 23.62 46.60
N LEU A 329 -142.58 23.56 45.26
CA LEU A 329 -143.50 24.32 44.40
C LEU A 329 -144.96 23.88 44.57
N ALA A 330 -145.21 22.57 44.76
CA ALA A 330 -146.53 22.04 45.06
C ALA A 330 -147.04 22.56 46.42
N ARG A 331 -146.22 22.51 47.48
CA ARG A 331 -146.56 23.08 48.80
C ARG A 331 -146.85 24.58 48.70
N ARG A 332 -146.02 25.33 47.96
CA ARG A 332 -146.22 26.78 47.73
C ARG A 332 -147.57 27.08 47.07
N LYS A 333 -147.96 26.31 46.04
CA LYS A 333 -149.28 26.44 45.39
C LYS A 333 -150.44 26.20 46.36
N HIS A 334 -150.33 25.20 47.24
CA HIS A 334 -151.36 24.92 48.25
C HIS A 334 -151.49 26.07 49.26
N VAL A 335 -150.36 26.60 49.76
CA VAL A 335 -150.35 27.75 50.68
C VAL A 335 -151.00 28.98 50.03
N ILE A 336 -150.68 29.29 48.77
CA ILE A 336 -151.29 30.41 48.03
C ILE A 336 -152.82 30.21 47.90
N LYS A 337 -153.28 28.98 47.66
CA LYS A 337 -154.71 28.64 47.56
C LYS A 337 -155.44 28.86 48.89
N ILE A 338 -154.82 28.48 50.01
CA ILE A 338 -155.34 28.73 51.37
C ILE A 338 -155.37 30.25 51.67
N GLN A 339 -154.28 30.96 51.36
CA GLN A 339 -154.20 32.42 51.55
C GLN A 339 -155.27 33.17 50.74
N ALA A 340 -155.57 32.73 49.52
CA ALA A 340 -156.64 33.29 48.69
C ALA A 340 -158.03 33.07 49.33
N CYS A 341 -158.29 31.88 49.89
CA CYS A 341 -159.55 31.58 50.60
C CYS A 341 -159.71 32.42 51.88
N VAL A 342 -158.65 32.61 52.66
CA VAL A 342 -158.67 33.44 53.88
C VAL A 342 -158.92 34.92 53.55
N ARG A 343 -158.24 35.45 52.53
CA ARG A 343 -158.47 36.83 52.04
C ARG A 343 -159.91 37.03 51.57
N ARG A 344 -160.50 36.04 50.88
CA ARG A 344 -161.92 36.07 50.45
C ARG A 344 -162.90 36.07 51.62
N ARG A 345 -162.61 35.29 52.68
CA ARG A 345 -163.44 35.25 53.90
C ARG A 345 -163.41 36.59 54.64
N LEU A 346 -162.23 37.21 54.80
CA LEU A 346 -162.08 38.53 55.40
C LEU A 346 -162.80 39.64 54.59
N ALA A 347 -162.71 39.60 53.25
CA ALA A 347 -163.41 40.55 52.39
C ALA A 347 -164.95 40.41 52.45
N ARG A 348 -165.47 39.17 52.49
CA ARG A 348 -166.92 38.92 52.70
C ARG A 348 -167.40 39.43 54.06
N GLY A 349 -166.61 39.26 55.13
CA GLY A 349 -166.92 39.80 56.45
C GLY A 349 -166.97 41.34 56.49
N ARG A 350 -166.08 42.02 55.75
CA ARG A 350 -166.11 43.49 55.61
C ARG A 350 -167.35 43.97 54.85
N ILE A 351 -167.75 43.27 53.79
CA ILE A 351 -168.94 43.61 52.98
C ILE A 351 -170.25 43.43 53.77
N LEU A 352 -170.33 42.42 54.65
CA LEU A 352 -171.51 42.22 55.51
C LEU A 352 -171.68 43.34 56.55
N LYS A 353 -170.58 43.73 57.22
CA LYS A 353 -170.60 44.87 58.17
C LYS A 353 -170.95 46.20 57.49
N LEU A 354 -170.45 46.41 56.27
CA LEU A 354 -170.76 47.61 55.48
C LEU A 354 -172.22 47.60 54.95
N LYS A 355 -172.82 46.43 54.68
CA LYS A 355 -174.23 46.32 54.25
C LYS A 355 -175.25 46.51 55.39
N GLU A 356 -174.90 46.16 56.62
CA GLU A 356 -175.72 46.46 57.81
C GLU A 356 -175.71 47.97 58.14
N GLN A 357 -174.55 48.62 58.00
CA GLN A 357 -174.42 50.07 58.23
C GLN A 357 -175.13 50.93 57.17
N VAL A 358 -175.27 50.42 55.94
CA VAL A 358 -175.93 51.12 54.81
C VAL A 358 -177.45 50.94 54.79
N LYS A 359 -178.02 49.94 55.50
CA LYS A 359 -179.49 49.74 55.57
C LYS A 359 -180.21 50.61 56.62
N ALA A 360 -179.48 51.25 57.53
CA ALA A 360 -180.04 52.06 58.61
C ALA A 360 -180.15 53.57 58.30
N LEU A 361 -179.50 54.07 57.24
CA LEU A 361 -179.51 55.49 56.88
C LEU A 361 -179.68 55.65 55.37
N GLY A 362 -180.86 56.10 54.93
CA GLY A 362 -181.09 56.47 53.54
C GLY A 362 -180.42 57.82 53.20
N THR A 363 -179.74 57.90 52.05
CA THR A 363 -179.66 59.05 51.12
C THR A 363 -178.78 58.74 49.89
N ARG A 364 -179.03 59.49 48.82
CA ARG A 364 -178.53 59.42 47.42
C ARG A 364 -177.11 60.02 47.25
N ALA A 365 -176.32 59.51 46.29
CA ALA A 365 -175.70 60.23 45.14
C ALA A 365 -174.26 59.82 44.71
N ASN A 366 -174.14 59.68 43.37
CA ASN A 366 -173.03 59.96 42.43
C ASN A 366 -171.86 58.97 42.19
N ILE A 367 -171.61 58.77 40.88
CA ILE A 367 -170.57 58.01 40.19
C ILE A 367 -169.92 58.94 39.15
N ALA A 368 -168.58 59.05 39.10
CA ALA A 368 -167.77 59.35 37.89
C ALA A 368 -166.25 59.23 38.14
N SER A 369 -165.52 58.82 37.08
CA SER A 369 -164.06 58.86 36.78
C SER A 369 -163.08 57.81 37.35
N PHE A 370 -162.57 56.91 36.48
CA PHE A 370 -161.14 56.50 36.35
C PHE A 370 -160.94 55.47 35.22
N ASP A 371 -160.29 55.79 34.09
CA ASP A 371 -159.95 54.77 33.04
C ASP A 371 -158.81 55.12 32.04
N SER A 372 -157.86 56.04 32.33
CA SER A 372 -156.84 56.50 31.34
C SER A 372 -155.36 56.29 31.71
N GLU A 373 -155.02 55.36 32.63
CA GLU A 373 -153.64 55.23 33.17
C GLU A 373 -152.87 53.96 32.76
N GLN A 374 -153.39 53.12 31.85
CA GLN A 374 -152.79 51.79 31.60
C GLN A 374 -151.74 51.70 30.47
N ASP A 375 -151.74 52.58 29.47
CA ASP A 375 -150.92 52.36 28.26
C ASP A 375 -149.43 52.73 28.40
N ASN A 376 -149.06 53.69 29.25
CA ASN A 376 -147.66 54.18 29.39
C ASN A 376 -146.66 53.17 30.01
N ARG A 377 -147.09 52.00 30.50
CA ARG A 377 -146.20 51.02 31.18
C ARG A 377 -145.62 49.94 30.28
N GLN A 378 -145.97 49.91 28.99
CA GLN A 378 -145.59 48.82 28.09
C GLN A 378 -144.33 49.14 27.26
N ASP A 379 -144.10 50.40 26.92
CA ASP A 379 -142.99 50.84 26.07
C ASP A 379 -141.63 50.79 26.78
N ASN A 380 -141.58 51.15 28.07
CA ASN A 380 -140.35 51.17 28.88
C ASN A 380 -139.71 49.76 29.09
N ARG A 381 -140.39 48.68 28.70
CA ARG A 381 -139.87 47.30 28.79
C ARG A 381 -139.11 46.83 27.55
N GLN A 382 -139.20 47.53 26.42
CA GLN A 382 -138.54 47.11 25.19
C GLN A 382 -137.11 47.65 25.07
N GLU A 383 -136.83 48.85 25.58
CA GLU A 383 -135.51 49.50 25.53
C GLU A 383 -134.43 48.72 26.29
N ILE A 384 -134.73 48.25 27.51
CA ILE A 384 -133.79 47.49 28.37
C ILE A 384 -133.27 46.21 27.69
N ARG A 385 -134.02 45.62 26.75
CA ARG A 385 -133.58 44.39 26.05
C ARG A 385 -132.55 44.65 24.94
N GLN A 386 -132.42 45.88 24.47
CA GLN A 386 -131.47 46.22 23.43
C GLN A 386 -130.06 46.45 24.00
N GLU A 387 -129.96 47.02 25.21
CA GLU A 387 -128.68 47.27 25.89
C GLU A 387 -127.91 45.97 26.19
N ILE A 388 -128.57 44.94 26.71
CA ILE A 388 -127.94 43.64 27.04
C ILE A 388 -127.29 42.97 25.82
N ARG A 389 -127.79 43.24 24.61
CA ARG A 389 -127.26 42.65 23.37
C ARG A 389 -125.96 43.30 22.89
N GLN A 390 -125.68 44.54 23.30
CA GLN A 390 -124.46 45.23 22.93
C GLN A 390 -123.26 44.81 23.80
N GLU A 391 -123.49 44.54 25.08
CA GLU A 391 -122.45 44.06 26.02
C GLU A 391 -121.79 42.74 25.59
N ILE A 392 -122.60 41.77 25.11
CA ILE A 392 -122.11 40.45 24.68
C ILE A 392 -121.17 40.54 23.47
N ARG A 393 -121.27 41.62 22.67
CA ARG A 393 -120.47 41.79 21.45
C ARG A 393 -119.07 42.34 21.73
N GLN A 394 -118.85 43.02 22.86
CA GLN A 394 -117.54 43.58 23.24
C GLN A 394 -116.61 42.50 23.84
N ASP A 395 -117.14 41.47 24.49
CA ASP A 395 -116.36 40.40 25.13
C ASP A 395 -115.64 39.44 24.16
N TRP A 396 -115.99 39.45 22.87
CA TRP A 396 -115.40 38.54 21.86
C TRP A 396 -114.16 39.11 21.14
N SER A 397 -113.74 40.35 21.42
CA SER A 397 -112.68 41.06 20.67
C SER A 397 -111.28 41.07 21.31
N THR A 398 -111.04 40.43 22.47
CA THR A 398 -109.86 40.69 23.31
C THR A 398 -108.88 39.51 23.51
N LYS A 399 -108.69 38.60 22.54
CA LYS A 399 -107.63 37.58 22.60
C LYS A 399 -106.83 37.44 21.30
N ASP A 400 -105.71 38.16 21.23
CA ASP A 400 -104.73 38.12 20.13
C ASP A 400 -103.77 36.91 20.19
N PHE A 401 -103.32 36.48 19.01
CA PHE A 401 -102.52 35.29 18.70
C PHE A 401 -101.06 35.64 18.28
N GLU A 402 -100.44 36.68 18.83
CA GLU A 402 -99.12 37.20 18.36
C GLU A 402 -97.89 36.79 19.21
N GLU A 403 -98.04 36.36 20.47
CA GLU A 403 -96.92 36.05 21.38
C GLU A 403 -95.96 34.89 21.00
N PRO A 404 -96.36 33.80 20.29
CA PRO A 404 -95.45 32.68 20.06
C PRO A 404 -94.37 32.88 19.00
N ARG A 405 -94.53 33.85 18.08
CA ARG A 405 -93.58 34.07 16.96
C ARG A 405 -92.33 34.82 17.39
N GLU A 406 -92.44 35.81 18.26
CA GLU A 406 -91.29 36.58 18.78
C GLU A 406 -90.36 35.73 19.67
N ARG A 407 -90.91 34.73 20.36
CA ARG A 407 -90.14 33.77 21.18
C ARG A 407 -89.26 32.84 20.35
N ILE A 408 -89.64 32.55 19.11
CA ILE A 408 -88.86 31.71 18.19
C ILE A 408 -87.71 32.52 17.57
N ASP A 409 -87.95 33.79 17.23
CA ASP A 409 -86.92 34.71 16.72
C ASP A 409 -85.88 35.10 17.78
N GLN A 410 -86.27 35.25 19.05
CA GLN A 410 -85.32 35.45 20.15
C GLN A 410 -84.48 34.20 20.44
N ALA A 411 -85.03 32.99 20.27
CA ALA A 411 -84.31 31.74 20.49
C ALA A 411 -83.23 31.45 19.43
N GLN A 412 -83.39 31.95 18.19
CA GLN A 412 -82.38 31.79 17.13
C GLN A 412 -81.18 32.74 17.26
N ARG A 413 -81.31 33.86 17.99
CA ARG A 413 -80.20 34.83 18.20
C ARG A 413 -79.27 34.49 19.37
N MET A 414 -79.61 33.51 20.20
CA MET A 414 -78.89 33.15 21.43
C MET A 414 -77.98 31.91 21.29
N ILE A 415 -77.69 31.45 20.06
CA ILE A 415 -76.66 30.41 19.82
C ILE A 415 -75.28 31.08 19.83
N PRO A 416 -74.34 30.72 20.73
CA PRO A 416 -73.03 31.37 20.83
C PRO A 416 -72.19 31.14 19.57
N LYS A 417 -71.66 32.22 18.98
CA LYS A 417 -70.68 32.21 17.87
C LYS A 417 -69.25 31.85 18.35
N GLU A 418 -69.11 30.90 19.27
CA GLU A 418 -67.79 30.45 19.76
C GLU A 418 -67.20 29.31 18.90
N GLU A 419 -68.05 28.53 18.23
CA GLU A 419 -67.59 27.38 17.41
C GLU A 419 -66.90 27.80 16.10
N ASP A 420 -67.24 28.94 15.51
CA ASP A 420 -66.64 29.41 14.25
C ASP A 420 -65.24 30.05 14.44
N ALA A 421 -64.99 30.66 15.60
CA ALA A 421 -63.71 31.29 15.92
C ALA A 421 -62.61 30.26 16.25
N ASP A 422 -62.99 29.15 16.89
CA ASP A 422 -62.07 28.05 17.21
C ASP A 422 -61.72 27.21 15.97
N ILE A 423 -62.65 27.07 15.01
CA ILE A 423 -62.39 26.43 13.72
C ILE A 423 -61.41 27.26 12.87
N GLU A 424 -61.52 28.59 12.87
CA GLU A 424 -60.56 29.49 12.20
C GLU A 424 -59.17 29.48 12.88
N ARG A 425 -59.11 29.46 14.22
CA ARG A 425 -57.84 29.33 14.96
C ARG A 425 -57.13 28.00 14.72
N LEU A 426 -57.87 26.89 14.63
CA LEU A 426 -57.32 25.56 14.31
C LEU A 426 -56.83 25.47 12.86
N LYS A 427 -57.51 26.11 11.90
CA LYS A 427 -57.04 26.22 10.51
C LYS A 427 -55.73 27.02 10.41
N ALA A 428 -55.59 28.11 11.16
CA ALA A 428 -54.35 28.92 11.19
C ALA A 428 -53.15 28.16 11.82
N GLN A 429 -53.37 27.36 12.88
CA GLN A 429 -52.32 26.52 13.47
C GLN A 429 -51.86 25.40 12.50
N ILE A 430 -52.78 24.79 11.75
CA ILE A 430 -52.43 23.78 10.74
C ILE A 430 -51.64 24.39 9.57
N ALA A 431 -51.96 25.62 9.16
CA ALA A 431 -51.19 26.35 8.14
C ALA A 431 -49.77 26.69 8.61
N GLY A 432 -49.60 27.13 9.86
CA GLY A 432 -48.29 27.42 10.45
C GLY A 432 -47.41 26.17 10.65
N LEU A 433 -48.00 25.02 10.98
CA LEU A 433 -47.29 23.74 11.07
C LEU A 433 -46.89 23.19 9.70
N ARG A 434 -47.68 23.43 8.65
CA ARG A 434 -47.32 23.09 7.26
C ARG A 434 -46.18 23.96 6.70
N ALA A 435 -46.10 25.24 7.08
CA ALA A 435 -45.02 26.16 6.70
C ALA A 435 -43.68 25.87 7.42
N LYS A 436 -43.73 25.26 8.61
CA LYS A 436 -42.54 24.80 9.35
C LYS A 436 -42.01 23.43 8.90
N LEU A 437 -42.84 22.62 8.22
CA LEU A 437 -42.46 21.28 7.72
C LEU A 437 -41.88 21.30 6.29
N THR A 438 -42.00 22.41 5.57
CA THR A 438 -41.58 22.56 4.16
C THR A 438 -40.07 22.84 3.94
N PRO A 439 -39.28 23.41 4.86
CA PRO A 439 -37.83 23.54 4.67
C PRO A 439 -37.03 22.28 5.09
N ILE A 440 -37.68 21.25 5.65
CA ILE A 440 -37.00 20.08 6.24
C ILE A 440 -37.02 18.85 5.31
N LEU A 441 -37.76 18.89 4.19
CA LEU A 441 -37.90 17.76 3.25
C LEU A 441 -37.72 18.17 1.77
N GLY A 442 -36.84 19.13 1.48
CA GLY A 442 -36.53 19.53 0.11
C GLY A 442 -35.09 19.99 -0.09
N GLU A 443 -34.30 19.13 -0.72
CA GLU A 443 -33.11 19.44 -1.53
C GLU A 443 -31.75 19.69 -0.82
N SER A 444 -31.00 18.58 -0.68
CA SER A 444 -29.55 18.57 -0.83
C SER A 444 -29.19 17.83 -2.13
N ARG A 445 -28.94 18.58 -3.21
CA ARG A 445 -28.09 18.20 -4.34
C ARG A 445 -27.19 19.40 -4.68
N PRO A 446 -25.88 19.24 -4.86
CA PRO A 446 -24.96 20.36 -5.13
C PRO A 446 -24.63 20.49 -6.61
N SER A 447 -24.52 21.72 -7.13
CA SER A 447 -23.79 22.11 -8.36
C SER A 447 -23.48 23.64 -8.30
N PRO A 448 -22.66 24.25 -9.21
CA PRO A 448 -21.38 24.84 -8.82
C PRO A 448 -21.20 26.35 -9.15
N GLN A 449 -20.06 26.92 -8.69
CA GLN A 449 -19.34 28.12 -9.15
C GLN A 449 -19.97 29.53 -8.99
N ARG A 450 -19.25 30.44 -8.30
CA ARG A 450 -18.58 31.60 -8.94
C ARG A 450 -17.63 32.38 -8.02
N VAL A 451 -16.37 32.38 -8.45
CA VAL A 451 -15.38 33.47 -8.53
C VAL A 451 -15.74 34.81 -7.87
N ARG A 452 -14.87 35.28 -6.98
CA ARG A 452 -14.62 36.70 -6.78
C ARG A 452 -13.11 36.94 -6.72
N THR A 453 -12.62 37.63 -7.74
CA THR A 453 -11.27 38.18 -7.88
C THR A 453 -11.04 39.29 -6.87
N ASP A 454 -9.85 39.34 -6.28
CA ASP A 454 -9.30 40.61 -5.82
C ASP A 454 -7.82 40.72 -6.20
N ARG A 455 -7.50 41.83 -6.88
CA ARG A 455 -6.17 42.25 -7.35
C ARG A 455 -5.66 43.32 -6.40
N ARG A 456 -4.42 43.19 -5.93
CA ARG A 456 -3.47 44.25 -5.51
C ARG A 456 -2.25 43.52 -4.91
N GLY A 457 -0.99 43.76 -5.25
CA GLY A 457 -0.30 44.65 -6.18
C GLY A 457 1.17 44.24 -6.21
N ILE A 458 1.86 44.52 -7.31
CA ILE A 458 3.30 44.26 -7.50
C ILE A 458 4.06 45.50 -7.05
N THR A 459 5.10 45.33 -6.23
CA THR A 459 6.29 46.17 -6.27
C THR A 459 7.53 45.30 -6.26
N SER A 460 8.39 45.52 -7.24
CA SER A 460 9.66 44.83 -7.46
C SER A 460 10.77 45.57 -6.71
N VAL A 461 11.66 44.85 -6.03
CA VAL A 461 13.06 45.27 -5.85
C VAL A 461 13.96 44.04 -6.02
N LYS A 462 14.95 44.19 -6.91
CA LYS A 462 16.05 43.26 -7.19
C LYS A 462 17.04 43.24 -6.02
N GLN A 463 17.57 42.05 -5.65
CA GLN A 463 19.01 41.77 -5.48
C GLN A 463 19.25 40.38 -4.84
N GLY A 464 20.27 39.66 -5.38
CA GLY A 464 21.09 38.69 -4.66
C GLY A 464 20.50 37.31 -4.37
N LYS A 465 20.82 36.31 -5.19
CA LYS A 465 20.67 34.88 -4.84
C LYS A 465 21.63 34.53 -3.69
N ARG A 466 21.15 34.61 -2.45
CA ARG A 466 21.64 33.81 -1.32
C ARG A 466 20.64 32.68 -1.12
N ILE A 467 21.14 31.45 -1.08
CA ILE A 467 20.33 30.27 -0.73
C ILE A 467 19.85 30.49 0.71
N LEU A 468 18.56 30.77 0.87
CA LEU A 468 17.91 30.95 2.16
C LEU A 468 17.48 29.58 2.70
N PHE A 469 18.15 29.14 3.76
CA PHE A 469 17.71 28.01 4.57
C PHE A 469 16.40 28.40 5.28
N ALA A 470 15.36 27.59 5.13
CA ALA A 470 14.09 27.79 5.83
C ALA A 470 14.14 27.08 7.19
N GLN A 471 13.65 27.76 8.24
CA GLN A 471 13.50 27.15 9.57
C GLN A 471 12.36 26.11 9.57
N PRO A 472 12.46 25.01 10.34
CA PRO A 472 11.51 23.88 10.32
C PRO A 472 10.04 24.29 10.51
N GLU A 473 9.79 25.35 11.26
CA GLU A 473 8.45 25.86 11.60
C GLU A 473 7.70 26.48 10.40
N GLN A 474 8.42 26.86 9.35
CA GLN A 474 7.84 27.49 8.15
C GLN A 474 7.31 26.47 7.13
N MET A 475 7.51 25.17 7.37
CA MET A 475 7.06 24.08 6.49
C MET A 475 5.66 23.54 6.84
N ILE A 476 5.00 24.07 7.86
CA ILE A 476 3.66 23.63 8.28
C ILE A 476 2.61 24.56 7.64
N PRO A 477 1.70 24.06 6.77
CA PRO A 477 0.60 24.86 6.26
C PRO A 477 -0.28 25.36 7.41
N LYS A 478 -0.52 26.67 7.48
CA LYS A 478 -1.29 27.36 8.54
C LYS A 478 -2.78 26.96 8.65
N HIS A 479 -3.24 25.95 7.90
CA HIS A 479 -4.65 25.52 7.86
C HIS A 479 -4.89 24.06 8.29
N THR A 480 -3.98 23.46 9.04
CA THR A 480 -4.10 22.06 9.48
C THR A 480 -4.66 21.94 10.91
N GLN A 481 -5.90 22.37 11.12
CA GLN A 481 -6.67 22.12 12.35
C GLN A 481 -8.03 21.44 12.10
N ARG A 482 -8.31 20.94 10.89
CA ARG A 482 -9.52 20.15 10.60
C ARG A 482 -9.13 18.73 10.23
N GLN A 483 -9.87 17.77 10.78
CA GLN A 483 -9.64 16.32 10.69
C GLN A 483 -9.23 15.88 9.26
N PRO A 484 -8.03 15.30 9.07
CA PRO A 484 -7.45 15.02 7.76
C PRO A 484 -8.29 14.04 6.92
N GLU A 485 -9.05 13.16 7.58
CA GLU A 485 -9.87 12.13 6.93
C GLU A 485 -11.02 12.73 6.10
N SER A 486 -11.62 13.82 6.58
CA SER A 486 -12.78 14.45 5.92
C SER A 486 -12.42 15.21 4.65
N VAL A 487 -11.21 15.78 4.59
CA VAL A 487 -10.71 16.57 3.45
C VAL A 487 -10.26 15.64 2.33
N VAL A 488 -9.56 14.54 2.66
CA VAL A 488 -9.12 13.54 1.67
C VAL A 488 -10.31 12.82 1.04
N ILE A 489 -11.36 12.48 1.81
CA ILE A 489 -12.57 11.86 1.26
C ILE A 489 -13.29 12.83 0.31
N GLN A 490 -13.34 14.13 0.62
CA GLN A 490 -13.95 15.13 -0.26
C GLN A 490 -13.13 15.40 -1.52
N LEU A 491 -11.80 15.39 -1.44
CA LEU A 491 -10.89 15.57 -2.59
C LEU A 491 -10.93 14.35 -3.52
N LEU A 492 -10.90 13.13 -2.97
CA LEU A 492 -11.00 11.88 -3.75
C LEU A 492 -12.36 11.73 -4.43
N GLN A 493 -13.44 12.26 -3.85
CA GLN A 493 -14.78 12.20 -4.44
C GLN A 493 -15.08 13.31 -5.46
N LYS A 494 -14.37 14.45 -5.41
CA LYS A 494 -14.67 15.62 -6.25
C LYS A 494 -13.69 15.84 -7.39
N ASP A 495 -12.37 15.66 -7.20
CA ASP A 495 -11.36 15.94 -8.22
C ASP A 495 -10.06 15.14 -7.96
N ALA A 496 -9.99 13.88 -8.41
CA ALA A 496 -8.77 13.07 -8.35
C ALA A 496 -7.58 13.76 -9.05
N ASP A 497 -7.85 14.50 -10.13
CA ASP A 497 -6.87 15.26 -10.90
C ASP A 497 -6.22 16.42 -10.12
N LEU A 498 -6.90 16.96 -9.10
CA LEU A 498 -6.34 18.05 -8.26
C LEU A 498 -5.32 17.51 -7.27
N LEU A 499 -5.64 16.37 -6.63
CA LEU A 499 -4.70 15.66 -5.75
C LEU A 499 -3.46 15.21 -6.54
N GLU A 500 -3.66 14.71 -7.76
CA GLU A 500 -2.57 14.36 -8.68
C GLU A 500 -1.67 15.57 -8.99
N ARG A 501 -2.24 16.74 -9.29
CA ARG A 501 -1.46 17.96 -9.56
C ARG A 501 -0.70 18.47 -8.33
N GLU A 502 -1.33 18.49 -7.16
CA GLU A 502 -0.68 18.95 -5.93
C GLU A 502 0.45 17.99 -5.50
N MET A 503 0.30 16.67 -5.67
CA MET A 503 1.38 15.71 -5.39
C MET A 503 2.57 15.90 -6.35
N VAL A 504 2.32 16.17 -7.63
CA VAL A 504 3.37 16.46 -8.62
C VAL A 504 4.05 17.79 -8.33
N GLU A 505 3.30 18.83 -7.98
CA GLU A 505 3.84 20.13 -7.58
C GLU A 505 4.68 20.04 -6.29
N LEU A 506 4.28 19.18 -5.36
CA LEU A 506 5.04 18.91 -4.14
C LEU A 506 6.38 18.22 -4.43
N ILE A 507 6.44 17.32 -5.42
CA ILE A 507 7.71 16.73 -5.91
C ILE A 507 8.59 17.79 -6.58
N GLN A 508 8.00 18.69 -7.36
CA GLN A 508 8.74 19.74 -8.08
C GLN A 508 9.23 20.89 -7.18
N THR A 509 8.62 21.09 -6.00
CA THR A 509 8.91 22.21 -5.09
C THR A 509 9.72 21.83 -3.85
N VAL A 510 10.13 20.56 -3.71
CA VAL A 510 10.96 20.09 -2.57
C VAL A 510 12.24 20.90 -2.48
N ARG A 511 12.44 21.59 -1.36
CA ARG A 511 13.71 22.24 -1.00
C ARG A 511 14.51 21.31 -0.08
N MET A 512 15.81 21.19 -0.30
CA MET A 512 16.68 20.32 0.49
C MET A 512 16.77 20.81 1.95
N VAL A 513 16.54 19.91 2.89
CA VAL A 513 16.72 20.11 4.33
C VAL A 513 18.24 20.09 4.64
N PRO A 514 18.77 20.92 5.53
CA PRO A 514 20.20 20.86 5.90
C PRO A 514 20.58 19.47 6.48
N PRO A 515 21.85 19.04 6.29
CA PRO A 515 22.32 17.75 6.80
C PRO A 515 22.21 17.71 8.33
N GLY A 516 21.66 16.61 8.87
CA GLY A 516 21.43 16.41 10.31
C GLY A 516 19.96 16.42 10.77
N GLY A 517 19.00 16.61 9.87
CA GLY A 517 17.58 16.44 10.16
C GLY A 517 17.19 14.98 10.46
N SER A 518 16.06 14.77 11.17
CA SER A 518 15.52 13.41 11.35
C SER A 518 15.27 12.76 9.99
N ARG A 519 15.45 11.43 9.90
CA ARG A 519 15.20 10.65 8.68
C ARG A 519 13.81 10.93 8.08
N GLU A 520 12.83 11.20 8.94
CA GLU A 520 11.45 11.53 8.54
C GLU A 520 11.34 12.88 7.82
N HIS A 521 12.18 13.85 8.15
CA HIS A 521 12.22 15.16 7.47
C HIS A 521 12.95 15.10 6.13
N VAL A 522 14.01 14.28 6.03
CA VAL A 522 14.74 14.07 4.76
C VAL A 522 13.87 13.32 3.74
N PHE A 523 13.13 12.30 4.19
CA PHE A 523 12.22 11.53 3.35
C PHE A 523 10.77 12.03 3.38
N PHE A 524 10.52 13.27 3.85
CA PHE A 524 9.17 13.79 4.07
C PHE A 524 8.25 13.65 2.85
N SER A 525 8.76 13.95 1.65
CA SER A 525 8.01 13.84 0.40
C SER A 525 7.58 12.39 0.10
N VAL A 526 8.49 11.43 0.31
CA VAL A 526 8.23 10.00 0.12
C VAL A 526 7.28 9.46 1.19
N HIS A 527 7.44 9.93 2.43
CA HIS A 527 6.58 9.57 3.54
C HIS A 527 5.14 10.08 3.35
N LEU A 528 4.97 11.31 2.87
CA LEU A 528 3.66 11.90 2.57
C LEU A 528 2.94 11.17 1.42
N ILE A 529 3.68 10.78 0.37
CA ILE A 529 3.16 9.95 -0.73
C ILE A 529 2.74 8.58 -0.20
N GLY A 530 3.58 7.93 0.61
CA GLY A 530 3.29 6.63 1.22
C GLY A 530 2.07 6.66 2.14
N GLN A 531 1.93 7.69 2.97
CA GLN A 531 0.74 7.90 3.81
C GLN A 531 -0.51 8.11 2.96
N SER A 532 -0.43 8.92 1.91
CA SER A 532 -1.57 9.20 1.01
C SER A 532 -2.06 7.93 0.33
N ILE A 533 -1.15 7.10 -0.22
CA ILE A 533 -1.49 5.81 -0.82
C ILE A 533 -2.08 4.84 0.22
N ALA A 534 -1.47 4.74 1.40
CA ALA A 534 -1.98 3.88 2.47
C ALA A 534 -3.39 4.28 2.92
N HIS A 535 -3.69 5.58 2.95
CA HIS A 535 -5.03 6.10 3.23
C HIS A 535 -6.01 5.80 2.09
N ILE A 536 -5.61 5.92 0.82
CA ILE A 536 -6.44 5.56 -0.34
C ILE A 536 -6.77 4.05 -0.33
N TRP A 537 -5.80 3.20 0.01
CA TRP A 537 -6.02 1.76 0.19
C TRP A 537 -6.97 1.43 1.33
N ARG A 538 -6.88 2.14 2.47
CA ARG A 538 -7.81 1.99 3.60
C ARG A 538 -9.26 2.35 3.21
N LEU A 539 -9.43 3.28 2.28
CA LEU A 539 -10.74 3.74 1.80
C LEU A 539 -11.32 2.88 0.66
N GLY A 540 -10.55 1.92 0.11
CA GLY A 540 -11.03 0.97 -0.91
C GLY A 540 -10.93 1.44 -2.36
N PHE A 541 -10.32 2.59 -2.63
CA PHE A 541 -10.12 3.18 -3.97
C PHE A 541 -8.83 2.64 -4.63
N ILE A 542 -8.81 1.33 -4.89
CA ILE A 542 -7.64 0.62 -5.43
C ILE A 542 -7.25 1.12 -6.85
N PRO A 543 -8.17 1.26 -7.83
CA PRO A 543 -7.77 1.66 -9.19
C PRO A 543 -7.26 3.11 -9.25
N GLU A 544 -7.77 4.00 -8.42
CA GLU A 544 -7.25 5.38 -8.29
C GLU A 544 -5.86 5.38 -7.64
N SER A 545 -5.64 4.52 -6.64
CA SER A 545 -4.31 4.34 -6.03
C SER A 545 -3.29 3.76 -7.01
N GLU A 546 -3.69 2.85 -7.90
CA GLU A 546 -2.82 2.27 -8.92
C GLU A 546 -2.52 3.29 -10.00
N ARG A 547 -3.50 4.11 -10.42
CA ARG A 547 -3.26 5.20 -11.38
C ARG A 547 -2.32 6.26 -10.81
N LEU A 548 -2.55 6.69 -9.57
CA LEU A 548 -1.70 7.64 -8.86
C LEU A 548 -0.30 7.06 -8.66
N LEU A 549 -0.17 5.81 -8.20
CA LEU A 549 1.11 5.14 -8.01
C LEU A 549 1.83 4.96 -9.34
N MET A 550 1.16 4.50 -10.40
CA MET A 550 1.79 4.33 -11.71
C MET A 550 2.29 5.64 -12.27
N ARG A 551 1.53 6.74 -12.13
CA ARG A 551 1.91 8.06 -12.64
C ARG A 551 2.98 8.74 -11.79
N VAL A 552 2.85 8.68 -10.47
CA VAL A 552 3.92 9.11 -9.55
C VAL A 552 5.17 8.28 -9.81
N MET A 553 5.09 6.97 -10.01
CA MET A 553 6.26 6.14 -10.30
C MET A 553 6.83 6.37 -11.69
N THR A 554 6.02 6.65 -12.73
CA THR A 554 6.56 6.95 -14.07
C THR A 554 7.15 8.36 -14.14
N GLU A 555 6.44 9.36 -13.63
CA GLU A 555 6.89 10.75 -13.60
C GLU A 555 8.07 10.91 -12.63
N ALA A 556 7.96 10.35 -11.41
CA ALA A 556 9.05 10.40 -10.45
C ALA A 556 10.22 9.52 -10.88
N ARG A 557 10.05 8.35 -11.51
CA ARG A 557 11.23 7.58 -11.97
C ARG A 557 11.98 8.32 -13.06
N TYR A 558 11.28 8.83 -14.09
CA TYR A 558 11.95 9.52 -15.20
C TYR A 558 12.52 10.88 -14.77
N GLU A 559 11.73 11.72 -14.08
CA GLU A 559 12.20 13.02 -13.64
C GLU A 559 13.15 12.91 -12.45
N LEU A 560 13.00 11.97 -11.49
CA LEU A 560 14.01 11.78 -10.43
C LEU A 560 15.30 11.18 -10.98
N GLN A 561 15.26 10.27 -11.96
CA GLN A 561 16.50 9.73 -12.55
C GLN A 561 17.22 10.82 -13.36
N ARG A 562 16.49 11.59 -14.17
CA ARG A 562 17.04 12.74 -14.90
C ARG A 562 17.51 13.87 -13.96
N LEU A 563 16.81 14.10 -12.86
CA LEU A 563 17.19 15.04 -11.81
C LEU A 563 18.38 14.53 -11.01
N GLN A 564 18.45 13.23 -10.72
CA GLN A 564 19.56 12.55 -10.04
C GLN A 564 20.82 12.68 -10.88
N ASP A 565 20.77 12.36 -12.17
CA ASP A 565 21.94 12.47 -13.06
C ASP A 565 22.39 13.94 -13.18
N LYS A 566 21.45 14.88 -13.31
CA LYS A 566 21.76 16.33 -13.40
C LYS A 566 22.25 16.93 -12.09
N ILE A 567 21.66 16.56 -10.95
CA ILE A 567 22.07 17.04 -9.63
C ILE A 567 23.41 16.42 -9.28
N TYR A 568 23.59 15.11 -9.47
CA TYR A 568 24.84 14.43 -9.22
C TYR A 568 25.96 15.01 -10.07
N TYR A 569 25.79 15.11 -11.39
CA TYR A 569 26.80 15.67 -12.27
C TYR A 569 27.12 17.13 -11.91
N ARG A 570 26.09 17.96 -11.67
CA ARG A 570 26.29 19.37 -11.30
C ARG A 570 26.96 19.53 -9.93
N ALA A 571 26.52 18.77 -8.93
CA ALA A 571 27.10 18.78 -7.60
C ALA A 571 28.55 18.28 -7.63
N MET A 572 28.81 17.20 -8.36
CA MET A 572 30.15 16.65 -8.55
C MET A 572 31.07 17.64 -9.25
N THR A 573 30.58 18.34 -10.28
CA THR A 573 31.34 19.40 -10.97
C THR A 573 31.69 20.54 -10.01
N GLU A 574 30.74 20.95 -9.17
CA GLU A 574 30.94 22.00 -8.17
C GLU A 574 31.95 21.57 -7.08
N LEU A 575 31.84 20.34 -6.57
CA LEU A 575 32.77 19.78 -5.59
C LEU A 575 34.19 19.61 -6.17
N LYS A 576 34.32 19.12 -7.41
CA LYS A 576 35.62 19.06 -8.12
C LYS A 576 36.24 20.45 -8.26
N ARG A 577 35.42 21.47 -8.53
CA ARG A 577 35.86 22.87 -8.61
C ARG A 577 36.34 23.39 -7.26
N GLU A 578 35.62 23.14 -6.17
CA GLU A 578 36.03 23.53 -4.82
C GLU A 578 37.33 22.83 -4.40
N LEU A 579 37.44 21.52 -4.62
CA LEU A 579 38.64 20.75 -4.29
C LEU A 579 39.85 21.12 -5.17
N SER A 580 39.64 21.52 -6.43
CA SER A 580 40.74 21.86 -7.37
C SER A 580 41.72 22.90 -6.83
N GLN A 581 41.22 23.87 -6.06
CA GLN A 581 42.04 24.94 -5.47
C GLN A 581 42.83 24.47 -4.24
N MET A 582 42.46 23.34 -3.66
CA MET A 582 43.09 22.78 -2.45
C MET A 582 44.05 21.63 -2.76
N ILE A 583 43.84 20.88 -3.86
CA ILE A 583 44.62 19.69 -4.21
C ILE A 583 46.11 19.99 -4.28
N ILE A 584 46.51 20.96 -5.09
CA ILE A 584 47.95 21.26 -5.33
C ILE A 584 48.61 21.82 -4.04
N PRO A 585 48.06 22.86 -3.39
CA PRO A 585 48.60 23.37 -2.13
C PRO A 585 48.71 22.32 -1.02
N ALA A 586 47.65 21.53 -0.82
CA ALA A 586 47.59 20.58 0.28
C ALA A 586 48.40 19.32 -0.01
N LEU A 587 48.25 18.70 -1.19
CA LEU A 587 48.84 17.40 -1.46
C LEU A 587 50.30 17.48 -1.93
N ILE A 588 50.65 18.49 -2.74
CA ILE A 588 51.95 18.61 -3.41
C ILE A 588 52.88 19.60 -2.70
N GLU A 589 52.38 20.78 -2.33
CA GLU A 589 53.21 21.87 -1.80
C GLU A 589 53.35 21.85 -0.27
N SER A 590 52.38 21.25 0.45
CA SER A 590 52.39 21.25 1.91
C SER A 590 53.59 20.51 2.51
N GLN A 591 54.16 21.10 3.55
CA GLN A 591 55.30 20.55 4.27
C GLN A 591 54.81 19.82 5.53
N SER A 592 54.43 18.57 5.35
CA SER A 592 53.89 17.73 6.42
C SER A 592 54.94 17.14 7.36
N LEU A 593 56.23 17.15 6.97
CA LEU A 593 57.34 16.68 7.80
C LEU A 593 58.16 17.85 8.37
N PRO A 594 58.20 18.05 9.70
CA PRO A 594 59.00 19.09 10.35
C PRO A 594 60.50 18.92 10.05
N GLY A 595 61.17 19.97 9.56
CA GLY A 595 62.62 19.96 9.27
C GLY A 595 63.01 19.58 7.83
N PHE A 596 62.06 19.16 7.00
CA PHE A 596 62.29 18.94 5.56
C PHE A 596 61.87 20.19 4.75
N PHE A 597 62.67 21.25 4.83
CA PHE A 597 62.39 22.48 4.08
C PHE A 597 62.87 22.33 2.62
N ALA A 598 61.96 22.50 1.67
CA ALA A 598 62.31 22.86 0.29
C ALA A 598 62.05 24.37 0.16
N ASN A 599 63.01 25.11 -0.41
CA ASN A 599 62.89 26.55 -0.57
C ASN A 599 61.74 26.90 -1.55
N GLU A 600 61.11 28.05 -1.28
CA GLU A 600 60.11 28.79 -2.08
C GLU A 600 58.62 28.68 -1.69
N MET A 601 57.97 29.85 -1.80
CA MET A 601 56.61 30.31 -1.44
C MET A 601 55.64 29.31 -0.78
N PHE A 602 55.29 29.61 0.47
CA PHE A 602 54.35 28.84 1.27
C PHE A 602 52.89 29.06 0.86
N SER A 603 52.17 27.98 0.58
CA SER A 603 50.71 27.96 0.56
C SER A 603 50.15 27.89 1.98
N SER A 604 49.08 28.63 2.27
CA SER A 604 48.43 28.62 3.59
C SER A 604 47.57 27.38 3.84
N LEU A 605 47.28 26.60 2.80
CA LEU A 605 46.43 25.42 2.83
C LEU A 605 47.26 24.16 3.13
N THR A 606 46.79 23.37 4.09
CA THR A 606 47.43 22.15 4.60
C THR A 606 46.65 20.89 4.24
N MET A 607 47.27 19.72 4.43
CA MET A 607 46.55 18.44 4.32
C MET A 607 45.39 18.32 5.32
N ASP A 608 45.45 18.99 6.46
CA ASP A 608 44.36 18.98 7.44
C ASP A 608 43.12 19.69 6.87
N ASP A 609 43.29 20.84 6.22
CA ASP A 609 42.20 21.60 5.59
C ASP A 609 41.54 20.79 4.45
N PHE A 610 42.35 20.05 3.69
CA PHE A 610 41.86 19.16 2.64
C PHE A 610 41.08 17.97 3.21
N LEU A 611 41.61 17.32 4.25
CA LEU A 611 40.94 16.18 4.89
C LEU A 611 39.67 16.61 5.63
N GLU A 612 39.63 17.81 6.21
CA GLU A 612 38.42 18.38 6.82
C GLU A 612 37.35 18.67 5.75
N SER A 613 37.76 19.19 4.59
CA SER A 613 36.85 19.39 3.45
C SER A 613 36.28 18.06 2.94
N MET A 614 37.13 17.04 2.77
CA MET A 614 36.71 15.69 2.38
C MET A 614 35.80 15.04 3.43
N ASP A 615 36.08 15.23 4.72
CA ASP A 615 35.20 14.75 5.80
C ASP A 615 33.87 15.49 5.82
N GLY A 616 33.86 16.80 5.61
CA GLY A 616 32.63 17.59 5.48
C GLY A 616 31.72 17.07 4.36
N ILE A 617 32.30 16.72 3.21
CA ILE A 617 31.58 16.09 2.10
C ILE A 617 31.03 14.72 2.54
N TYR A 618 31.86 13.86 3.12
CA TYR A 618 31.46 12.53 3.59
C TYR A 618 30.34 12.58 4.64
N GLN A 619 30.45 13.45 5.65
CA GLN A 619 29.44 13.63 6.69
C GLN A 619 28.15 14.21 6.13
N THR A 620 28.23 15.11 5.14
CA THR A 620 27.06 15.65 4.45
C THR A 620 26.31 14.54 3.70
N LEU A 621 27.03 13.72 2.92
CA LEU A 621 26.44 12.58 2.19
C LEU A 621 25.81 11.56 3.15
N ARG A 622 26.48 11.26 4.27
CA ARG A 622 25.95 10.40 5.33
C ARG A 622 24.74 11.02 6.04
N GLY A 623 24.76 12.33 6.28
CA GLY A 623 23.68 13.09 6.91
C GLY A 623 22.39 13.11 6.10
N TYR A 624 22.49 12.86 4.79
CA TYR A 624 21.35 12.65 3.89
C TYR A 624 20.88 11.19 3.79
N TYR A 625 21.47 10.28 4.57
CA TYR A 625 21.14 8.85 4.57
C TYR A 625 21.28 8.19 3.19
N LEU A 626 22.28 8.61 2.40
CA LEU A 626 22.62 7.98 1.12
C LEU A 626 23.16 6.55 1.35
N ASP A 627 22.94 5.68 0.35
CA ASP A 627 23.46 4.31 0.39
C ASP A 627 25.01 4.32 0.43
N PRO A 628 25.66 3.50 1.28
CA PRO A 628 27.11 3.42 1.35
C PRO A 628 27.81 3.25 0.00
N GLN A 629 27.20 2.51 -0.95
CA GLN A 629 27.77 2.32 -2.29
C GLN A 629 27.82 3.63 -3.09
N VAL A 630 26.79 4.47 -2.97
CA VAL A 630 26.74 5.78 -3.64
C VAL A 630 27.73 6.76 -3.03
N ILE A 631 27.93 6.69 -1.71
CA ILE A 631 28.94 7.49 -1.00
C ILE A 631 30.34 7.08 -1.47
N GLU A 632 30.63 5.78 -1.53
CA GLU A 632 31.91 5.24 -2.00
C GLU A 632 32.20 5.65 -3.45
N GLN A 633 31.21 5.56 -4.34
CA GLN A 633 31.34 5.99 -5.73
C GLN A 633 31.61 7.51 -5.87
N ALA A 634 30.91 8.34 -5.08
CA ALA A 634 31.14 9.79 -5.09
C ALA A 634 32.55 10.15 -4.59
N ILE A 635 33.02 9.52 -3.51
CA ILE A 635 34.37 9.73 -2.98
C ILE A 635 35.43 9.19 -3.95
N ALA A 636 35.17 8.06 -4.64
CA ALA A 636 36.06 7.52 -5.65
C ALA A 636 36.27 8.45 -6.83
N GLU A 637 35.20 9.06 -7.32
CA GLU A 637 35.27 10.03 -8.42
C GLU A 637 36.05 11.29 -8.02
N LEU A 638 35.85 11.77 -6.78
CA LEU A 638 36.64 12.89 -6.25
C LEU A 638 38.13 12.53 -6.10
N LEU A 639 38.44 11.32 -5.59
CA LEU A 639 39.82 10.86 -5.45
C LEU A 639 40.52 10.61 -6.79
N LYS A 640 39.78 10.16 -7.81
CA LYS A 640 40.26 10.07 -9.19
C LYS A 640 40.64 11.45 -9.73
N TRP A 641 39.79 12.46 -9.51
CA TRP A 641 40.09 13.84 -9.87
C TRP A 641 41.32 14.39 -9.14
N VAL A 642 41.44 14.10 -7.83
CA VAL A 642 42.61 14.45 -7.01
C VAL A 642 43.87 13.82 -7.58
N GLY A 643 43.85 12.52 -7.88
CA GLY A 643 44.98 11.78 -8.43
C GLY A 643 45.45 12.31 -9.78
N ILE A 644 44.52 12.58 -10.70
CA ILE A 644 44.82 13.11 -12.04
C ILE A 644 45.37 14.53 -11.94
N THR A 645 44.74 15.40 -11.15
CA THR A 645 45.17 16.80 -10.96
C THR A 645 46.58 16.85 -10.38
N ALA A 646 46.82 16.06 -9.33
CA ALA A 646 48.12 16.04 -8.66
C ALA A 646 49.22 15.41 -9.52
N PHE A 647 48.92 14.32 -10.22
CA PHE A 647 49.88 13.69 -11.13
C PHE A 647 50.27 14.63 -12.28
N ASN A 648 49.29 15.28 -12.92
CA ASN A 648 49.55 16.20 -14.02
C ASN A 648 50.41 17.40 -13.58
N ASP A 649 50.14 17.96 -12.40
CA ASP A 649 50.95 19.05 -11.84
C ASP A 649 52.40 18.58 -11.54
N LEU A 650 52.56 17.39 -10.94
CA LEU A 650 53.88 16.80 -10.64
C LEU A 650 54.74 16.59 -11.90
N VAL A 651 54.12 16.13 -12.99
CA VAL A 651 54.81 15.85 -14.26
C VAL A 651 55.17 17.14 -15.03
N MET A 652 54.45 18.24 -14.78
CA MET A 652 54.67 19.51 -15.46
C MET A 652 55.73 20.39 -14.78
N ARG A 653 56.01 20.20 -13.49
CA ARG A 653 56.97 21.00 -12.73
C ARG A 653 58.42 20.56 -12.96
N ARG A 654 59.21 21.44 -13.59
CA ARG A 654 60.67 21.28 -13.68
C ARG A 654 61.35 21.71 -12.39
N HIS A 655 62.41 21.01 -12.00
CA HIS A 655 63.23 21.34 -10.80
C HIS A 655 62.50 21.27 -9.45
N PHE A 656 61.30 20.67 -9.42
CA PHE A 656 60.53 20.47 -8.19
C PHE A 656 60.72 19.05 -7.63
N ASN A 657 60.66 18.05 -8.51
CA ASN A 657 60.66 16.64 -8.15
C ASN A 657 62.01 16.24 -7.54
N SER A 658 62.05 15.89 -6.26
CA SER A 658 63.24 15.44 -5.55
C SER A 658 62.88 14.34 -4.56
N TRP A 659 63.85 13.56 -4.08
CA TRP A 659 63.61 12.54 -3.06
C TRP A 659 62.90 13.11 -1.83
N ARG A 660 63.32 14.31 -1.37
CA ARG A 660 62.71 15.00 -0.21
C ARG A 660 61.25 15.40 -0.47
N ARG A 661 60.93 15.92 -1.66
CA ARG A 661 59.55 16.23 -2.05
C ARG A 661 58.70 14.97 -2.14
N ALA A 662 59.23 13.92 -2.77
CA ALA A 662 58.56 12.64 -2.90
C ALA A 662 58.21 12.04 -1.53
N MET A 663 59.11 12.13 -0.55
CA MET A 663 58.86 11.65 0.81
C MET A 663 57.72 12.41 1.52
N GLN A 664 57.60 13.73 1.29
CA GLN A 664 56.51 14.52 1.86
C GLN A 664 55.16 14.23 1.20
N ILE A 665 55.14 14.14 -0.13
CA ILE A 665 53.93 13.78 -0.86
C ILE A 665 53.50 12.34 -0.48
N GLN A 666 54.46 11.42 -0.31
CA GLN A 666 54.18 10.06 0.16
C GLN A 666 53.49 10.07 1.53
N TYR A 667 53.96 10.88 2.47
CA TYR A 667 53.31 11.02 3.78
C TYR A 667 51.89 11.59 3.64
N ASN A 668 51.69 12.61 2.80
CA ASN A 668 50.36 13.18 2.52
C ASN A 668 49.40 12.13 1.91
N ILE A 669 49.89 11.30 0.99
CA ILE A 669 49.14 10.18 0.42
C ILE A 669 48.78 9.15 1.50
N THR A 670 49.70 8.81 2.41
CA THR A 670 49.42 7.88 3.51
C THR A 670 48.35 8.42 4.45
N ARG A 671 48.34 9.73 4.75
CA ARG A 671 47.25 10.34 5.54
C ARG A 671 45.89 10.21 4.85
N LEU A 672 45.87 10.34 3.52
CA LEU A 672 44.66 10.15 2.70
C LEU A 672 44.22 8.68 2.68
N GLU A 673 45.18 7.74 2.65
CA GLU A 673 44.94 6.29 2.76
C GLU A 673 44.31 5.93 4.12
N GLU A 674 44.88 6.43 5.22
CA GLU A 674 44.33 6.24 6.57
C GLU A 674 42.92 6.82 6.71
N TRP A 675 42.65 7.98 6.09
CA TRP A 675 41.30 8.58 6.06
C TRP A 675 40.30 7.69 5.31
N CYS A 676 40.69 7.05 4.21
CA CYS A 676 39.85 6.11 3.46
C CYS A 676 39.62 4.80 4.23
N GLU A 677 40.69 4.25 4.84
CA GLU A 677 40.63 3.01 5.62
C GLU A 677 39.75 3.17 6.87
N GLY A 678 39.83 4.31 7.56
CA GLY A 678 38.97 4.63 8.71
C GLY A 678 37.47 4.70 8.40
N ARG A 679 37.09 4.80 7.12
CA ARG A 679 35.68 4.84 6.65
C ARG A 679 35.25 3.57 5.91
N GLY A 680 36.12 2.56 5.83
CA GLY A 680 35.83 1.29 5.16
C GLY A 680 35.96 1.33 3.62
N MET A 681 36.56 2.38 3.05
CA MET A 681 36.66 2.63 1.61
C MET A 681 38.09 2.38 1.06
N LYS A 682 38.78 1.34 1.55
CA LYS A 682 40.18 1.07 1.18
C LYS A 682 40.39 0.82 -0.31
N GLN A 683 39.40 0.23 -0.98
CA GLN A 683 39.46 -0.10 -2.41
C GLN A 683 39.54 1.15 -3.31
N VAL A 684 39.03 2.28 -2.82
CA VAL A 684 39.00 3.56 -3.53
C VAL A 684 40.42 4.12 -3.77
N MET A 685 41.41 3.72 -2.97
CA MET A 685 42.80 4.15 -3.14
C MET A 685 43.41 3.76 -4.49
N SER A 686 42.84 2.75 -5.16
CA SER A 686 43.20 2.38 -6.53
C SER A 686 43.07 3.54 -7.53
N GLN A 687 42.24 4.55 -7.25
CA GLN A 687 42.09 5.73 -8.11
C GLN A 687 43.32 6.65 -8.08
N LEU A 688 44.18 6.54 -7.06
CA LEU A 688 45.40 7.33 -6.90
C LEU A 688 46.65 6.62 -7.42
N GLU A 689 46.51 5.45 -8.05
CA GLU A 689 47.64 4.57 -8.39
C GLU A 689 48.69 5.25 -9.28
N HIS A 690 48.27 6.10 -10.24
CA HIS A 690 49.20 6.91 -11.06
C HIS A 690 50.09 7.81 -10.19
N LEU A 691 49.50 8.50 -9.21
CA LEU A 691 50.23 9.39 -8.30
C LEU A 691 51.13 8.58 -7.36
N VAL A 692 50.60 7.51 -6.76
CA VAL A 692 51.35 6.63 -5.84
C VAL A 692 52.59 6.04 -6.54
N GLN A 693 52.45 5.54 -7.76
CA GLN A 693 53.57 4.99 -8.51
C GLN A 693 54.56 6.07 -8.97
N ALA A 694 54.09 7.28 -9.31
CA ALA A 694 54.97 8.40 -9.61
C ALA A 694 55.85 8.77 -8.40
N ILE A 695 55.26 8.82 -7.21
CA ILE A 695 56.02 9.09 -5.98
C ILE A 695 56.97 7.94 -5.64
N LYS A 696 56.54 6.68 -5.78
CA LYS A 696 57.43 5.50 -5.63
C LYS A 696 58.63 5.58 -6.59
N LEU A 697 58.43 5.94 -7.86
CA LEU A 697 59.50 6.15 -8.83
C LEU A 697 60.49 7.20 -8.36
N LEU A 698 60.02 8.32 -7.81
CA LEU A 698 60.89 9.38 -7.29
C LEU A 698 61.71 8.91 -6.07
N LEU A 699 61.20 7.96 -5.27
CA LEU A 699 61.88 7.39 -4.11
C LEU A 699 62.87 6.26 -4.43
N LEU A 700 62.76 5.61 -5.60
CA LEU A 700 63.65 4.52 -6.02
C LEU A 700 65.06 5.01 -6.39
N GLU A 701 66.05 4.13 -6.25
CA GLU A 701 67.43 4.35 -6.70
C GLU A 701 67.51 4.46 -8.25
N LYS A 702 68.33 5.39 -8.76
CA LYS A 702 68.42 5.76 -10.19
C LYS A 702 69.86 5.65 -10.73
N GLY A 703 70.58 4.61 -10.34
CA GLY A 703 72.03 4.48 -10.60
C GLY A 703 72.40 3.66 -11.84
N SER A 704 71.72 2.54 -12.11
CA SER A 704 72.15 1.55 -13.09
C SER A 704 71.04 1.14 -14.08
N GLU A 705 71.43 0.50 -15.19
CA GLU A 705 70.48 -0.08 -16.16
C GLU A 705 69.54 -1.14 -15.51
N LYS A 706 70.01 -1.87 -14.50
CA LYS A 706 69.18 -2.80 -13.72
C LYS A 706 68.09 -2.08 -12.94
N ASP A 707 68.32 -0.84 -12.54
CA ASP A 707 67.33 -0.04 -11.83
C ASP A 707 66.24 0.47 -12.77
N ALA A 708 66.52 0.65 -14.06
CA ALA A 708 65.45 0.90 -15.05
C ALA A 708 64.47 -0.28 -15.07
N GLN A 709 64.97 -1.53 -15.08
CA GLN A 709 64.12 -2.72 -15.02
C GLN A 709 63.24 -2.73 -13.76
N LYS A 710 63.82 -2.49 -12.57
CA LYS A 710 63.07 -2.39 -11.32
C LYS A 710 62.01 -1.28 -11.33
N ILE A 711 62.31 -0.12 -11.92
CA ILE A 711 61.37 0.99 -12.03
C ILE A 711 60.16 0.58 -12.88
N PHE A 712 60.37 -0.08 -14.02
CA PHE A 712 59.26 -0.57 -14.85
C PHE A 712 58.45 -1.70 -14.20
N ASP A 713 59.10 -2.57 -13.40
CA ASP A 713 58.42 -3.65 -12.68
C ASP A 713 57.53 -3.09 -11.54
N ILE A 714 58.00 -2.05 -10.84
CA ILE A 714 57.25 -1.41 -9.74
C ILE A 714 56.20 -0.44 -10.27
N CYS A 715 56.50 0.32 -11.31
CA CYS A 715 55.65 1.38 -11.87
C CYS A 715 54.88 0.90 -13.11
N TRP A 716 54.29 -0.29 -13.02
CA TRP A 716 53.61 -0.96 -14.13
C TRP A 716 52.37 -0.21 -14.66
N PHE A 717 51.82 0.73 -13.88
CA PHE A 717 50.66 1.54 -14.23
C PHE A 717 51.03 2.82 -15.01
N LEU A 718 52.29 3.26 -14.94
CA LEU A 718 52.77 4.43 -15.65
C LEU A 718 53.22 4.09 -17.08
N LYS A 719 52.86 4.93 -18.05
CA LYS A 719 53.34 4.80 -19.42
C LYS A 719 54.86 5.06 -19.48
N PRO A 720 55.61 4.41 -20.39
CA PRO A 720 57.05 4.67 -20.55
C PRO A 720 57.41 6.14 -20.77
N VAL A 721 56.56 6.90 -21.46
CA VAL A 721 56.72 8.35 -21.68
C VAL A 721 56.62 9.14 -20.37
N GLN A 722 55.72 8.76 -19.47
CA GLN A 722 55.52 9.41 -18.17
C GLN A 722 56.72 9.14 -17.24
N ILE A 723 57.21 7.90 -17.22
CA ILE A 723 58.42 7.50 -16.49
C ILE A 723 59.62 8.29 -17.00
N GLN A 724 59.79 8.40 -18.33
CA GLN A 724 60.86 9.20 -18.94
C GLN A 724 60.80 10.66 -18.48
N LYS A 725 59.60 11.27 -18.50
CA LYS A 725 59.42 12.67 -18.13
C LYS A 725 59.74 12.95 -16.66
N LEU A 726 59.23 12.12 -15.75
CA LEU A 726 59.48 12.24 -14.30
C LEU A 726 60.96 12.06 -13.94
N ILE A 727 61.68 11.16 -14.63
CA ILE A 727 63.12 10.96 -14.43
C ILE A 727 63.91 12.14 -14.99
N GLN A 728 63.54 12.68 -16.15
CA GLN A 728 64.23 13.82 -16.77
C GLN A 728 64.11 15.11 -15.95
N ASP A 729 62.95 15.35 -15.34
CA ASP A 729 62.69 16.55 -14.55
C ASP A 729 63.10 16.40 -13.07
N TYR A 730 63.71 15.27 -12.68
CA TYR A 730 64.17 14.99 -11.31
C TYR A 730 65.37 15.86 -10.91
N HIS A 731 65.21 16.63 -9.84
CA HIS A 731 66.22 17.45 -9.22
C HIS A 731 67.00 16.67 -8.15
N MET A 732 68.30 16.52 -8.36
CA MET A 732 69.21 15.80 -7.47
C MET A 732 69.58 16.62 -6.24
N ALA A 733 69.63 16.01 -5.06
CA ALA A 733 70.15 16.65 -3.84
C ALA A 733 71.69 16.62 -3.78
N GLU A 734 72.30 17.53 -3.01
CA GLU A 734 73.77 17.73 -2.90
C GLU A 734 74.59 16.48 -2.48
N HIS A 735 73.94 15.43 -1.97
CA HIS A 735 74.59 14.19 -1.50
C HIS A 735 74.09 12.93 -2.21
N GLU A 736 73.39 13.08 -3.34
CA GLU A 736 72.80 11.97 -4.09
C GLU A 736 73.71 11.54 -5.26
N GLN A 737 73.82 10.24 -5.54
CA GLN A 737 74.65 9.73 -6.63
C GLN A 737 74.10 10.18 -7.99
N PRO A 738 74.93 10.74 -8.90
CA PRO A 738 74.47 11.25 -10.19
C PRO A 738 73.75 10.18 -11.01
N MET A 739 72.63 10.56 -11.66
CA MET A 739 71.87 9.64 -12.51
C MET A 739 72.74 9.04 -13.60
N GLY A 740 72.74 7.70 -13.71
CA GLY A 740 73.51 6.99 -14.72
C GLY A 740 73.03 7.31 -16.14
N GLN A 741 73.93 7.69 -17.05
CA GLN A 741 73.55 7.95 -18.45
C GLN A 741 72.99 6.70 -19.16
N ASP A 742 73.37 5.51 -18.70
CA ASP A 742 72.86 4.24 -19.20
C ASP A 742 71.39 4.00 -18.79
N LEU A 743 70.98 4.49 -17.61
CA LEU A 743 69.57 4.51 -17.16
C LEU A 743 68.72 5.37 -18.10
N LEU A 744 69.17 6.59 -18.40
CA LEU A 744 68.44 7.52 -19.28
C LEU A 744 68.30 6.95 -20.69
N ARG A 745 69.34 6.29 -21.22
CA ARG A 745 69.29 5.59 -22.51
C ARG A 745 68.35 4.38 -22.49
N ALA A 746 68.35 3.58 -21.42
CA ALA A 746 67.47 2.42 -21.28
C ALA A 746 65.98 2.80 -21.12
N VAL A 747 65.69 3.92 -20.47
CA VAL A 747 64.32 4.45 -20.37
C VAL A 747 63.88 5.04 -21.70
N ALA A 748 64.75 5.80 -22.39
CA ALA A 748 64.44 6.39 -23.69
C ALA A 748 64.22 5.33 -24.79
N SER A 749 64.95 4.20 -24.77
CA SER A 749 64.81 3.13 -25.76
C SER A 749 63.48 2.37 -25.67
N ARG A 750 62.80 2.43 -24.52
CA ARG A 750 61.48 1.81 -24.30
C ARG A 750 60.32 2.70 -24.73
N VAL A 751 60.56 3.97 -25.06
CA VAL A 751 59.56 4.90 -25.56
C VAL A 751 59.42 4.72 -27.07
N THR A 752 58.44 3.92 -27.48
CA THR A 752 58.24 3.50 -28.88
C THR A 752 57.34 4.44 -29.70
N THR A 753 56.52 5.27 -29.04
CA THR A 753 55.60 6.24 -29.68
C THR A 753 55.43 7.49 -28.80
N GLN A 754 55.26 8.68 -29.42
CA GLN A 754 54.82 9.90 -28.72
C GLN A 754 53.37 9.71 -28.24
N ALA A 755 53.20 9.12 -27.07
CA ALA A 755 51.92 9.11 -26.35
C ALA A 755 51.87 10.32 -25.42
N ASP A 756 50.66 10.84 -25.17
CA ASP A 756 50.50 11.99 -24.27
C ASP A 756 51.02 11.69 -22.87
N VAL A 757 51.78 12.65 -22.36
CA VAL A 757 52.41 12.64 -21.04
C VAL A 757 51.37 12.84 -19.94
N LEU A 758 50.37 13.68 -20.20
CA LEU A 758 49.33 14.04 -19.25
C LEU A 758 48.19 13.01 -19.24
N LEU A 759 47.55 12.87 -18.08
CA LEU A 759 46.32 12.09 -17.95
C LEU A 759 45.14 12.95 -18.38
N GLU A 760 44.35 12.44 -19.33
CA GLU A 760 43.08 13.04 -19.71
C GLU A 760 41.99 12.64 -18.72
N TYR A 761 41.17 13.60 -18.34
CA TYR A 761 39.97 13.35 -17.56
C TYR A 761 38.77 13.17 -18.50
N SER A 762 38.14 12.01 -18.49
CA SER A 762 36.85 11.82 -19.16
C SER A 762 35.73 12.34 -18.27
N ASP A 763 34.99 13.35 -18.73
CA ASP A 763 33.79 13.88 -18.04
C ASP A 763 32.59 12.91 -18.08
N GLU A 764 32.71 11.79 -18.80
CA GLU A 764 31.71 10.72 -18.81
C GLU A 764 31.74 9.97 -17.47
N CYS A 765 30.95 10.46 -16.50
CA CYS A 765 30.64 9.73 -15.28
C CYS A 765 29.68 8.59 -15.62
N ASP A 766 30.17 7.35 -15.64
CA ASP A 766 29.31 6.17 -15.53
C ASP A 766 28.79 6.11 -14.09
N TYR A 767 27.65 6.77 -13.84
CA TYR A 767 26.89 6.56 -12.62
C TYR A 767 26.32 5.13 -12.65
N ASP A 768 27.10 4.18 -12.13
CA ASP A 768 26.62 2.82 -11.87
C ASP A 768 25.41 2.89 -10.94
N GLN A 769 24.23 2.66 -11.51
CA GLN A 769 22.99 2.63 -10.74
C GLN A 769 23.08 1.45 -9.76
N PRO A 770 23.11 1.69 -8.43
CA PRO A 770 23.18 0.60 -7.47
C PRO A 770 21.95 -0.29 -7.64
N GLU A 771 22.11 -1.60 -7.38
CA GLU A 771 20.99 -2.52 -7.44
C GLU A 771 19.84 -1.98 -6.58
N PRO A 772 18.59 -2.01 -7.08
CA PRO A 772 17.46 -1.50 -6.32
C PRO A 772 17.44 -2.21 -4.98
N TYR A 773 17.50 -1.43 -3.89
CA TYR A 773 17.46 -1.94 -2.52
C TYR A 773 16.36 -3.00 -2.45
N GLN A 774 16.72 -4.24 -2.11
CA GLN A 774 15.73 -5.28 -1.87
C GLN A 774 14.93 -4.83 -0.65
N VAL A 775 13.82 -4.14 -0.91
CA VAL A 775 12.82 -3.88 0.10
C VAL A 775 12.35 -5.27 0.50
N ASN A 776 12.85 -5.76 1.64
CA ASN A 776 12.14 -6.75 2.40
C ASN A 776 10.77 -6.13 2.64
N MET A 777 9.81 -6.52 1.80
CA MET A 777 8.40 -6.28 2.05
C MET A 777 8.06 -7.12 3.28
N ASN A 778 8.49 -6.65 4.44
CA ASN A 778 7.74 -6.90 5.65
C ASN A 778 6.38 -6.32 5.32
N PRO A 779 5.33 -7.15 5.20
CA PRO A 779 4.00 -6.62 5.03
C PRO A 779 3.82 -5.63 6.17
N TYR A 780 3.53 -4.37 5.83
CA TYR A 780 3.16 -3.37 6.82
C TYR A 780 1.93 -3.94 7.53
N ILE A 781 2.16 -4.53 8.70
CA ILE A 781 1.13 -4.98 9.62
C ILE A 781 0.86 -3.74 10.48
N PRO A 782 -0.30 -3.08 10.34
CA PRO A 782 -0.64 -1.93 11.15
C PRO A 782 -0.51 -2.29 12.63
N ASP A 783 -0.03 -1.37 13.47
CA ASP A 783 0.28 -1.64 14.88
C ASP A 783 -0.89 -2.22 15.69
N TYR A 784 -2.13 -1.95 15.30
CA TYR A 784 -3.32 -2.57 15.92
C TYR A 784 -3.43 -4.08 15.68
N LYS A 785 -2.79 -4.63 14.63
CA LYS A 785 -2.66 -6.08 14.38
C LYS A 785 -1.46 -6.68 15.12
N LEU A 786 -0.39 -5.91 15.36
CA LEU A 786 0.73 -6.33 16.21
C LEU A 786 0.30 -6.42 17.68
N MET A 787 -0.55 -5.51 18.16
CA MET A 787 -1.16 -5.60 19.48
C MET A 787 -2.06 -6.84 19.66
N ALA A 788 -2.74 -7.28 18.59
CA ALA A 788 -3.54 -8.51 18.63
C ALA A 788 -2.69 -9.80 18.61
N ILE A 789 -1.44 -9.73 18.15
CA ILE A 789 -0.49 -10.86 18.14
C ILE A 789 0.33 -10.90 19.43
N SER A 790 0.52 -9.78 20.12
CA SER A 790 1.18 -9.71 21.43
C SER A 790 0.27 -10.15 22.61
N GLN A 791 -1.03 -10.34 22.38
CA GLN A 791 -2.00 -10.82 23.38
C GLN A 791 -2.51 -12.25 23.11
N MET A 792 -1.87 -12.98 22.19
CA MET A 792 -1.98 -14.44 22.03
C MET A 792 -0.64 -15.08 22.37
#